data_AF-A0A9P5GLC9-F1
#
_entry.id   AF-A0A9P5GLC9-F1
#
_cell.length_a   1.000
_cell.length_b   1.000
_cell.length_c   1.000
_cell.angle_alpha   90.00
_cell.angle_beta   90.00
_cell.angle_gamma   90.00
#
_symmetry.space_group_name_H-M   'P 1'
#
loop_
_entity.id
_entity.type
_entity.pdbx_description
1 polymer ?
#
loop_
_entity_poly.entity_id
_entity_poly.type
_entity_poly.pdbx_seq_one_letter_code
_entity_poly.pdbx_strand_id
1 'polypeptide(L)'
;MERSFTVECPPFEVEISHWDRILPPTHSKRILCFSLPETTDKEKVVEQLHIAFHHTVQRLPLLAGSVVPFSSHQGGRPWLRNIIPEGGAQLIVKDLSEELRFSDLAKTNFSQHLLNTEQLCPLPEVGYFKNESVDVCRFQANFIEGGLLLVVSIIHNAADGRGVTEVIKIFANELSKAQSGETHYPLEPRPDVYRTDRTKLVSGHGVPGSIENHAAWTSDPANAHAQIHNVENSCRTFRISVKALSDLKKSLSATSRGPDEWFSTNDAISAFIWRSIMLARHRAGILNGDAETYVAQPVDCRPHLEIPMPYFGNVIYMTKSSVPLSDLADFESGLGAAARALRADIKGVTAEKFRDLVGYAERTALETHTRLNILEAMSTSGIILTSLFKMDLHGMNFGPIFGDGHIKALRLPARGTQAGAVIVLPRVPDGSCEFMVTEQESTIKCLLEDEYFSRFTNDADSIGASSEEVVAPLPQPPITSEEGMISIDSTPPVIEAITIKSAPDIEPVTIEAATTEVEPITIKSISDTETVTIGITTTEVGPASTEATSPVVEPSTMESDLVEPVTVGTTNSEVESVTTETTASKVQALTTISKEWHLVPAGDVKMPSTLISNRIDAPQVGTIKIIQLNRPAAKNALSVQMVHELSCEIEEIHNERHMGGTRALVIASAVDGVFCAGADLKERKDMSLTETQAFLTSLRGLYSRLAALPIPTIACVSGHALGGGLELALCCHLRVFASNAVAALPETRLAIIPGAGGTYRLPNIVGMSNALDMILTGRGVPASEAAKMGLCNRLVGADGSEDTQAFSNRVLALETGIQLAEQISDAGPIAIRAAIRALSYSCEAVENAAYESVLTTKDRKAALAAFSEKRKPILVGE
;
A
#
# COMPACT_ATOMS: atom_id res chain seq x y z
N MET A 1 2.29 19.45 -21.25
CA MET A 1 2.36 20.10 -19.91
C MET A 1 2.32 19.01 -18.86
N GLU A 2 3.37 18.84 -18.06
CA GLU A 2 3.39 17.88 -16.94
C GLU A 2 3.75 18.58 -15.63
N ARG A 3 3.02 18.28 -14.56
CA ARG A 3 3.30 18.74 -13.18
C ARG A 3 2.84 17.70 -12.17
N SER A 4 3.41 17.74 -10.97
CA SER A 4 2.92 16.98 -9.81
C SER A 4 2.91 17.88 -8.59
N PHE A 5 1.84 17.80 -7.80
CA PHE A 5 1.66 18.52 -6.55
C PHE A 5 1.42 17.52 -5.43
N THR A 6 2.20 17.62 -4.36
CA THR A 6 2.05 16.81 -3.15
C THR A 6 1.53 17.69 -2.03
N VAL A 7 0.46 17.26 -1.36
CA VAL A 7 -0.01 17.84 -0.11
C VAL A 7 0.48 16.95 1.02
N GLU A 8 1.38 17.47 1.85
CA GLU A 8 1.88 16.79 3.04
C GLU A 8 0.72 16.38 3.96
N CYS A 9 0.84 15.22 4.60
CA CYS A 9 -0.22 14.69 5.45
C CYS A 9 -0.48 15.58 6.68
N PRO A 10 -1.65 16.23 6.80
CA PRO A 10 -2.03 16.90 8.04
C PRO A 10 -2.25 15.84 9.14
N PRO A 11 -1.98 16.15 10.41
CA PRO A 11 -2.14 15.17 11.48
C PRO A 11 -3.61 14.76 11.64
N PHE A 12 -3.87 13.45 11.64
CA PHE A 12 -5.16 12.88 11.99
C PHE A 12 -5.02 11.66 12.87
N GLU A 13 -6.09 11.39 13.63
CA GLU A 13 -6.30 10.15 14.36
C GLU A 13 -7.52 9.46 13.74
N VAL A 14 -7.36 8.20 13.35
CA VAL A 14 -8.46 7.36 12.84
C VAL A 14 -8.31 5.95 13.40
N GLU A 15 -9.30 5.52 14.18
CA GLU A 15 -9.41 4.10 14.52
C GLU A 15 -10.04 3.39 13.32
N ILE A 16 -9.27 2.54 12.65
CA ILE A 16 -9.80 1.73 11.55
C ILE A 16 -10.65 0.61 12.12
N SER A 17 -11.91 0.53 11.66
CA SER A 17 -12.82 -0.52 12.08
C SER A 17 -12.35 -1.89 11.58
N HIS A 18 -12.69 -2.97 12.30
CA HIS A 18 -12.47 -4.33 11.79
C HIS A 18 -13.13 -4.56 10.42
N TRP A 19 -14.21 -3.82 10.14
CA TRP A 19 -14.92 -3.84 8.86
C TRP A 19 -14.14 -3.25 7.67
N ASP A 20 -13.46 -2.13 7.88
CA ASP A 20 -12.65 -1.49 6.83
C ASP A 20 -11.47 -2.35 6.37
N ARG A 21 -10.97 -3.24 7.23
CA ARG A 21 -9.75 -4.04 7.02
C ARG A 21 -9.94 -5.26 6.13
N ILE A 22 -11.17 -5.79 6.05
CA ILE A 22 -11.47 -7.00 5.26
C ILE A 22 -11.73 -6.71 3.78
N LEU A 23 -11.88 -5.43 3.44
CA LEU A 23 -12.13 -4.98 2.08
C LEU A 23 -10.82 -4.86 1.27
N PRO A 24 -10.90 -4.92 -0.07
CA PRO A 24 -9.73 -4.80 -0.95
C PRO A 24 -8.83 -3.59 -0.64
N PRO A 25 -7.50 -3.76 -0.64
CA PRO A 25 -6.54 -2.67 -0.71
C PRO A 25 -6.38 -2.15 -2.15
N THR A 26 -7.42 -2.22 -2.99
CA THR A 26 -7.39 -1.70 -4.35
C THR A 26 -7.95 -0.27 -4.39
N HIS A 27 -7.39 0.57 -5.26
CA HIS A 27 -7.97 1.90 -5.50
C HIS A 27 -9.23 1.81 -6.35
N SER A 28 -10.33 2.33 -5.81
CA SER A 28 -11.52 2.67 -6.58
C SER A 28 -11.17 3.83 -7.52
N LYS A 29 -10.93 3.52 -8.79
CA LYS A 29 -10.54 4.47 -9.85
C LYS A 29 -11.79 4.98 -10.59
N ARG A 30 -12.00 6.31 -10.62
CA ARG A 30 -13.13 6.97 -11.30
C ARG A 30 -12.62 8.02 -12.28
N ILE A 31 -12.94 7.86 -13.57
CA ILE A 31 -12.60 8.79 -14.64
C ILE A 31 -13.78 9.74 -14.85
N LEU A 32 -13.62 11.00 -14.43
CA LEU A 32 -14.61 12.06 -14.57
C LEU A 32 -14.30 12.84 -15.86
N CYS A 33 -15.16 12.72 -16.87
CA CYS A 33 -14.93 13.31 -18.19
C CYS A 33 -15.62 14.67 -18.32
N PHE A 34 -14.86 15.73 -18.63
CA PHE A 34 -15.37 17.09 -18.83
C PHE A 34 -15.01 17.61 -20.23
N SER A 35 -15.94 18.31 -20.86
CA SER A 35 -15.73 19.06 -22.11
C SER A 35 -15.19 20.46 -21.78
N LEU A 36 -14.06 20.85 -22.38
CA LEU A 36 -13.47 22.17 -22.20
C LEU A 36 -13.56 23.00 -23.50
N PRO A 37 -13.96 24.29 -23.43
CA PRO A 37 -13.78 25.22 -24.55
C PRO A 37 -12.33 25.28 -25.05
N GLU A 38 -12.14 25.49 -26.35
CA GLU A 38 -10.82 25.70 -26.96
C GLU A 38 -10.08 26.91 -26.36
N THR A 39 -10.82 27.89 -25.87
CA THR A 39 -10.31 29.11 -25.20
C THR A 39 -9.97 28.90 -23.72
N THR A 40 -9.96 27.66 -23.21
CA THR A 40 -9.68 27.39 -21.79
C THR A 40 -8.19 27.52 -21.48
N ASP A 41 -7.88 28.41 -20.54
CA ASP A 41 -6.54 28.55 -19.96
C ASP A 41 -6.18 27.32 -19.09
N LYS A 42 -5.36 26.43 -19.65
CA LYS A 42 -4.85 25.23 -18.98
C LYS A 42 -4.02 25.55 -17.73
N GLU A 43 -3.29 26.66 -17.71
CA GLU A 43 -2.46 27.07 -16.56
C GLU A 43 -3.37 27.45 -15.39
N LYS A 44 -4.41 28.26 -15.65
CA LYS A 44 -5.40 28.64 -14.64
C LYS A 44 -6.23 27.45 -14.13
N VAL A 45 -6.56 26.50 -15.00
CA VAL A 45 -7.18 25.23 -14.57
C VAL A 45 -6.28 24.49 -13.59
N VAL A 46 -4.97 24.44 -13.83
CA VAL A 46 -4.00 23.74 -12.98
C VAL A 46 -3.76 24.44 -11.64
N GLU A 47 -3.70 25.78 -11.63
CA GLU A 47 -3.72 26.58 -10.40
C GLU A 47 -4.93 26.23 -9.54
N GLN A 48 -6.13 26.27 -10.11
CA GLN A 48 -7.37 26.07 -9.36
C GLN A 48 -7.57 24.61 -8.94
N LEU A 49 -7.14 23.64 -9.75
CA LEU A 49 -7.03 22.23 -9.37
C LEU A 49 -6.14 22.05 -8.13
N HIS A 50 -4.97 22.70 -8.09
CA HIS A 50 -4.02 22.58 -6.97
C HIS A 50 -4.59 23.21 -5.68
N ILE A 51 -5.15 24.43 -5.76
CA ILE A 51 -5.82 25.09 -4.62
C ILE A 51 -6.96 24.22 -4.08
N ALA A 52 -7.82 23.70 -4.97
CA ALA A 52 -8.93 22.83 -4.61
C ALA A 52 -8.47 21.53 -3.94
N PHE A 53 -7.44 20.89 -4.50
CA PHE A 53 -6.88 19.65 -3.97
C PHE A 53 -6.25 19.86 -2.60
N HIS A 54 -5.46 20.93 -2.43
CA HIS A 54 -4.88 21.30 -1.14
C HIS A 54 -5.94 21.47 -0.06
N HIS A 55 -6.96 22.32 -0.27
CA HIS A 55 -8.00 22.52 0.74
C HIS A 55 -8.89 21.28 0.94
N THR A 56 -9.10 20.45 -0.09
CA THR A 56 -9.80 19.16 0.06
C THR A 56 -9.04 18.23 1.02
N VAL A 57 -7.71 18.14 0.89
CA VAL A 57 -6.85 17.32 1.74
C VAL A 57 -6.73 17.92 3.14
N GLN A 58 -6.56 19.24 3.29
CA GLN A 58 -6.59 19.90 4.60
C GLN A 58 -7.91 19.65 5.35
N ARG A 59 -9.04 19.63 4.64
CA ARG A 59 -10.36 19.36 5.21
C ARG A 59 -10.66 17.88 5.44
N LEU A 60 -10.00 16.96 4.74
CA LEU A 60 -10.08 15.52 5.00
C LEU A 60 -8.67 14.89 5.00
N PRO A 61 -7.87 15.10 6.06
CA PRO A 61 -6.46 14.71 6.13
C PRO A 61 -6.18 13.23 5.85
N LEU A 62 -7.16 12.36 6.13
CA LEU A 62 -7.16 10.93 5.82
C LEU A 62 -6.71 10.62 4.39
N LEU A 63 -7.02 11.50 3.42
CA LEU A 63 -6.64 11.35 2.01
C LEU A 63 -5.12 11.33 1.79
N ALA A 64 -4.35 11.98 2.65
CA ALA A 64 -2.89 12.04 2.56
C ALA A 64 -2.17 10.97 3.40
N GLY A 65 -2.92 10.13 4.11
CA GLY A 65 -2.35 9.00 4.85
C GLY A 65 -1.92 7.83 3.96
N SER A 66 -1.23 6.88 4.57
CA SER A 66 -0.75 5.65 3.93
C SER A 66 -1.39 4.41 4.54
N VAL A 67 -1.83 3.49 3.69
CA VAL A 67 -2.21 2.13 4.07
C VAL A 67 -0.95 1.28 4.24
N VAL A 68 -0.72 0.77 5.46
CA VAL A 68 0.46 -0.06 5.79
C VAL A 68 0.11 -1.55 5.98
N PRO A 69 1.01 -2.49 5.62
CA PRO A 69 0.82 -3.94 5.83
C PRO A 69 0.82 -4.39 7.29
N PHE A 70 1.34 -3.56 8.19
CA PHE A 70 1.81 -3.99 9.50
C PHE A 70 1.36 -3.01 10.58
N SER A 71 0.97 -3.54 11.73
CA SER A 71 1.00 -2.79 12.98
C SER A 71 1.65 -3.65 14.08
N SER A 72 2.60 -3.06 14.80
CA SER A 72 3.30 -3.71 15.91
C SER A 72 2.35 -4.11 17.05
N HIS A 73 1.18 -3.47 17.13
CA HIS A 73 0.14 -3.75 18.11
C HIS A 73 -0.72 -4.98 17.78
N GLN A 74 -0.67 -5.52 16.55
CA GLN A 74 -1.54 -6.64 16.12
C GLN A 74 -0.78 -7.87 15.58
N GLY A 75 0.47 -8.05 16.03
CA GLY A 75 1.20 -9.31 15.87
C GLY A 75 1.64 -9.66 14.44
N GLY A 76 1.86 -8.66 13.59
CA GLY A 76 2.54 -8.85 12.30
C GLY A 76 1.76 -9.57 11.21
N ARG A 77 0.43 -9.40 11.17
CA ARG A 77 -0.47 -10.02 10.16
C ARG A 77 -0.52 -9.19 8.87
N PRO A 78 0.11 -9.59 7.74
CA PRO A 78 0.26 -8.74 6.54
C PRO A 78 -1.04 -8.39 5.79
N TRP A 79 -2.18 -8.96 6.19
CA TRP A 79 -3.51 -8.63 5.66
C TRP A 79 -4.30 -7.66 6.55
N LEU A 80 -3.91 -7.43 7.81
CA LEU A 80 -4.57 -6.43 8.66
C LEU A 80 -3.99 -5.04 8.39
N ARG A 81 -4.57 -4.37 7.40
CA ARG A 81 -4.15 -3.04 6.94
C ARG A 81 -4.63 -1.93 7.88
N ASN A 82 -3.77 -0.95 8.15
CA ASN A 82 -4.10 0.30 8.87
C ASN A 82 -3.81 1.50 7.97
N ILE A 83 -4.57 2.59 8.12
CA ILE A 83 -4.18 3.91 7.60
C ILE A 83 -3.48 4.66 8.73
N ILE A 84 -2.29 5.19 8.45
CA ILE A 84 -1.51 6.04 9.37
C ILE A 84 -1.30 7.43 8.75
N PRO A 85 -1.10 8.48 9.57
CA PRO A 85 -0.86 9.85 9.10
C PRO A 85 0.59 10.05 8.60
N GLU A 86 1.02 9.19 7.69
CA GLU A 86 2.31 9.23 7.00
C GLU A 86 2.07 9.20 5.49
N GLY A 87 2.94 9.83 4.70
CA GLY A 87 2.79 9.98 3.25
C GLY A 87 2.32 11.37 2.82
N GLY A 88 1.69 11.45 1.65
CA GLY A 88 1.13 12.69 1.13
C GLY A 88 0.17 12.44 -0.03
N ALA A 89 -0.91 13.22 -0.10
CA ALA A 89 -1.86 13.12 -1.20
C ALA A 89 -1.27 13.76 -2.46
N GLN A 90 -1.39 13.11 -3.62
CA GLN A 90 -0.80 13.59 -4.87
C GLN A 90 -1.85 13.97 -5.91
N LEU A 91 -1.65 15.12 -6.56
CA LEU A 91 -2.33 15.57 -7.78
C LEU A 91 -1.31 15.62 -8.91
N ILE A 92 -1.47 14.72 -9.89
CA ILE A 92 -0.67 14.70 -11.12
C ILE A 92 -1.42 15.46 -12.22
N VAL A 93 -0.69 16.21 -13.05
CA VAL A 93 -1.21 16.85 -14.26
C VAL A 93 -0.45 16.32 -15.46
N LYS A 94 -1.18 15.88 -16.49
CA LYS A 94 -0.66 15.53 -17.81
C LYS A 94 -1.41 16.28 -18.90
N ASP A 95 -0.78 16.39 -20.06
CA ASP A 95 -1.41 16.90 -21.28
C ASP A 95 -1.23 15.87 -22.40
N LEU A 96 -2.34 15.25 -22.78
CA LEU A 96 -2.45 14.19 -23.77
C LEU A 96 -3.22 14.69 -25.01
N SER A 97 -3.24 16.01 -25.24
CA SER A 97 -4.05 16.63 -26.32
C SER A 97 -3.63 16.21 -27.73
N GLU A 98 -2.41 15.69 -27.91
CA GLU A 98 -1.93 15.13 -29.18
C GLU A 98 -2.34 13.65 -29.37
N GLU A 99 -2.76 12.98 -28.29
CA GLU A 99 -3.06 11.54 -28.26
C GLU A 99 -4.56 11.23 -28.15
N LEU A 100 -5.31 12.10 -27.46
CA LEU A 100 -6.72 11.89 -27.14
C LEU A 100 -7.55 13.15 -27.41
N ARG A 101 -8.77 12.94 -27.92
CA ARG A 101 -9.68 14.00 -28.36
C ARG A 101 -11.07 13.76 -27.77
N PHE A 102 -11.63 14.77 -27.09
CA PHE A 102 -12.90 14.64 -26.37
C PHE A 102 -14.07 14.29 -27.31
N SER A 103 -14.06 14.83 -28.52
CA SER A 103 -15.08 14.56 -29.55
C SER A 103 -15.10 13.09 -30.00
N ASP A 104 -13.94 12.45 -30.10
CA ASP A 104 -13.82 11.05 -30.54
C ASP A 104 -14.15 10.06 -29.41
N LEU A 105 -13.85 10.44 -28.15
CA LEU A 105 -14.42 9.76 -26.97
C LEU A 105 -15.95 9.92 -26.93
N ALA A 106 -16.50 11.11 -27.20
CA ALA A 106 -17.94 11.34 -27.15
C ALA A 106 -18.71 10.53 -28.21
N LYS A 107 -18.21 10.43 -29.45
CA LYS A 107 -18.77 9.57 -30.52
C LYS A 107 -18.94 8.12 -30.09
N THR A 108 -17.98 7.60 -29.32
CA THR A 108 -17.93 6.20 -28.86
C THR A 108 -18.55 5.98 -27.47
N ASN A 109 -19.29 6.99 -26.96
CA ASN A 109 -19.81 7.03 -25.59
C ASN A 109 -18.74 6.70 -24.52
N PHE A 110 -17.55 7.27 -24.67
CA PHE A 110 -16.40 7.12 -23.77
C PHE A 110 -16.05 5.65 -23.55
N SER A 111 -15.89 4.91 -24.65
CA SER A 111 -15.53 3.49 -24.67
C SER A 111 -14.27 3.21 -23.85
N GLN A 112 -14.33 2.20 -22.97
CA GLN A 112 -13.17 1.73 -22.19
C GLN A 112 -11.94 1.41 -23.05
N HIS A 113 -12.13 0.97 -24.29
CA HIS A 113 -11.04 0.64 -25.21
C HIS A 113 -10.18 1.87 -25.61
N LEU A 114 -10.70 3.09 -25.48
CA LEU A 114 -9.97 4.35 -25.74
C LEU A 114 -9.40 4.99 -24.47
N LEU A 115 -9.61 4.38 -23.29
CA LEU A 115 -9.23 4.94 -21.99
C LEU A 115 -8.07 4.12 -21.38
N ASN A 116 -6.88 4.28 -21.96
CA ASN A 116 -5.68 3.56 -21.50
C ASN A 116 -5.40 3.83 -20.01
N THR A 117 -5.55 2.79 -19.19
CA THR A 117 -5.45 2.89 -17.74
C THR A 117 -4.01 3.13 -17.26
N GLU A 118 -2.99 2.68 -17.99
CA GLU A 118 -1.59 2.94 -17.62
C GLU A 118 -1.24 4.42 -17.82
N GLN A 119 -1.66 4.99 -18.95
CA GLN A 119 -1.43 6.39 -19.29
C GLN A 119 -2.17 7.34 -18.36
N LEU A 120 -3.48 7.10 -18.18
CA LEU A 120 -4.42 7.94 -17.41
C LEU A 120 -4.34 7.73 -15.89
N CYS A 121 -3.81 6.59 -15.42
CA CYS A 121 -3.77 6.23 -14.00
C CYS A 121 -2.70 5.16 -13.65
N PRO A 122 -1.40 5.49 -13.75
CA PRO A 122 -0.27 4.64 -13.35
C PRO A 122 -0.13 4.57 -11.81
N LEU A 123 -1.17 4.08 -11.16
CA LEU A 123 -1.08 3.48 -9.83
C LEU A 123 -0.73 1.99 -9.99
N PRO A 124 0.15 1.44 -9.14
CA PRO A 124 0.54 0.03 -9.21
C PRO A 124 -0.68 -0.88 -9.09
N GLU A 125 -0.63 -2.04 -9.75
CA GLU A 125 -1.63 -3.09 -9.54
C GLU A 125 -1.50 -3.62 -8.11
N VAL A 126 -2.43 -3.24 -7.24
CA VAL A 126 -2.40 -3.64 -5.83
C VAL A 126 -2.94 -5.06 -5.67
N GLY A 127 -2.12 -6.02 -6.11
CA GLY A 127 -2.18 -7.37 -5.56
C GLY A 127 -1.87 -7.32 -4.06
N TYR A 128 -2.59 -8.12 -3.28
CA TYR A 128 -2.60 -8.13 -1.79
C TYR A 128 -1.25 -8.45 -1.13
N PHE A 129 -0.23 -8.74 -1.94
CA PHE A 129 1.04 -9.35 -1.58
C PHE A 129 2.17 -8.33 -1.34
N LYS A 130 1.97 -7.04 -1.66
CA LYS A 130 2.97 -6.00 -1.40
C LYS A 130 3.07 -5.69 0.09
N ASN A 131 4.30 -5.82 0.62
CA ASN A 131 4.73 -5.39 1.96
C ASN A 131 5.13 -3.90 2.01
N GLU A 132 4.74 -3.13 0.99
CA GLU A 132 4.98 -1.69 0.88
C GLU A 132 3.77 -0.92 1.47
N SER A 133 4.00 0.34 1.84
CA SER A 133 2.92 1.30 2.09
C SER A 133 2.25 1.73 0.78
N VAL A 134 0.97 2.12 0.85
CA VAL A 134 0.16 2.52 -0.31
C VAL A 134 -0.63 3.79 0.01
N ASP A 135 -0.46 4.85 -0.78
CA ASP A 135 -1.20 6.12 -0.61
C ASP A 135 -2.72 5.89 -0.57
N VAL A 136 -3.42 6.55 0.36
CA VAL A 136 -4.88 6.50 0.41
C VAL A 136 -5.54 7.12 -0.82
N CYS A 137 -4.97 8.22 -1.34
CA CYS A 137 -5.57 9.02 -2.41
C CYS A 137 -4.54 9.47 -3.46
N ARG A 138 -4.90 9.36 -4.74
CA ARG A 138 -4.18 10.01 -5.84
C ARG A 138 -5.16 10.52 -6.90
N PHE A 139 -4.99 11.78 -7.29
CA PHE A 139 -5.75 12.42 -8.37
C PHE A 139 -4.84 12.59 -9.59
N GLN A 140 -5.38 12.43 -10.80
CA GLN A 140 -4.66 12.74 -12.04
C GLN A 140 -5.57 13.50 -13.02
N ALA A 141 -5.20 14.73 -13.34
CA ALA A 141 -5.85 15.58 -14.32
C ALA A 141 -5.16 15.42 -15.68
N ASN A 142 -5.85 14.82 -16.65
CA ASN A 142 -5.33 14.60 -18.00
C ASN A 142 -6.05 15.54 -18.98
N PHE A 143 -5.38 16.59 -19.45
CA PHE A 143 -5.92 17.39 -20.55
C PHE A 143 -5.93 16.58 -21.84
N ILE A 144 -6.98 16.75 -22.64
CA ILE A 144 -7.15 16.15 -23.97
C ILE A 144 -7.69 17.22 -24.91
N GLU A 145 -7.67 17.00 -26.23
CA GLU A 145 -8.18 18.01 -27.16
C GLU A 145 -9.68 18.26 -26.92
N GLY A 146 -10.05 19.49 -26.56
CA GLY A 146 -11.42 19.86 -26.19
C GLY A 146 -11.94 19.29 -24.85
N GLY A 147 -11.06 18.84 -23.93
CA GLY A 147 -11.53 18.22 -22.68
C GLY A 147 -10.51 18.01 -21.57
N LEU A 148 -11.00 17.45 -20.47
CA LEU A 148 -10.26 17.07 -19.28
C LEU A 148 -10.80 15.74 -18.74
N LEU A 149 -9.90 14.77 -18.50
CA LEU A 149 -10.20 13.52 -17.83
C LEU A 149 -9.58 13.56 -16.42
N LEU A 150 -10.40 13.90 -15.42
CA LEU A 150 -9.98 13.92 -14.02
C LEU A 150 -10.19 12.53 -13.41
N VAL A 151 -9.10 11.82 -13.14
CA VAL A 151 -9.11 10.52 -12.48
C VAL A 151 -8.99 10.70 -10.97
N VAL A 152 -9.98 10.21 -10.24
CA VAL A 152 -10.02 10.16 -8.78
C VAL A 152 -9.78 8.72 -8.34
N SER A 153 -8.72 8.48 -7.56
CA SER A 153 -8.35 7.15 -7.06
C SER A 153 -8.27 7.15 -5.54
N ILE A 154 -9.11 6.35 -4.88
CA ILE A 154 -9.14 6.22 -3.41
C ILE A 154 -9.18 4.74 -3.02
N ILE A 155 -8.33 4.33 -2.07
CA ILE A 155 -8.22 2.92 -1.66
C ILE A 155 -9.46 2.44 -0.88
N HIS A 156 -9.92 1.21 -1.16
CA HIS A 156 -11.18 0.71 -0.60
C HIS A 156 -11.14 0.49 0.94
N ASN A 157 -9.99 0.29 1.57
CA ASN A 157 -9.89 0.33 3.05
C ASN A 157 -10.21 1.73 3.64
N ALA A 158 -10.04 2.80 2.86
CA ALA A 158 -10.35 4.16 3.30
C ALA A 158 -11.83 4.50 3.13
N ALA A 159 -12.45 4.10 2.01
CA ALA A 159 -13.81 4.49 1.65
C ALA A 159 -14.58 3.50 0.77
N ASP A 160 -15.89 3.38 1.02
CA ASP A 160 -16.81 2.73 0.08
C ASP A 160 -17.24 3.66 -1.06
N GLY A 161 -18.01 3.14 -2.01
CA GLY A 161 -18.50 3.89 -3.17
C GLY A 161 -19.30 5.15 -2.83
N ARG A 162 -19.90 5.25 -1.62
CA ARG A 162 -20.59 6.46 -1.15
C ARG A 162 -19.60 7.44 -0.50
N GLY A 163 -18.65 6.94 0.28
CA GLY A 163 -17.56 7.73 0.84
C GLY A 163 -16.76 8.48 -0.24
N VAL A 164 -16.34 7.77 -1.30
CA VAL A 164 -15.65 8.36 -2.46
C VAL A 164 -16.49 9.46 -3.15
N THR A 165 -17.82 9.31 -3.18
CA THR A 165 -18.72 10.33 -3.75
C THR A 165 -18.78 11.61 -2.89
N GLU A 166 -18.78 11.51 -1.56
CA GLU A 166 -18.70 12.71 -0.71
C GLU A 166 -17.32 13.40 -0.81
N VAL A 167 -16.22 12.66 -1.06
CA VAL A 167 -14.90 13.26 -1.35
C VAL A 167 -14.92 14.08 -2.65
N ILE A 168 -15.48 13.52 -3.72
CA ILE A 168 -15.60 14.22 -5.02
C ILE A 168 -16.45 15.49 -4.87
N LYS A 169 -17.50 15.44 -4.05
CA LYS A 169 -18.38 16.58 -3.74
C LYS A 169 -17.68 17.69 -2.93
N ILE A 170 -16.81 17.33 -1.98
CA ILE A 170 -15.95 18.31 -1.28
C ILE A 170 -15.00 18.95 -2.30
N PHE A 171 -14.35 18.14 -3.14
CA PHE A 171 -13.43 18.65 -4.16
C PHE A 171 -14.09 19.62 -5.14
N ALA A 172 -15.29 19.30 -5.65
CA ALA A 172 -16.06 20.19 -6.52
C ALA A 172 -16.41 21.54 -5.83
N ASN A 173 -16.68 21.51 -4.52
CA ASN A 173 -16.95 22.71 -3.73
C ASN A 173 -15.67 23.56 -3.52
N GLU A 174 -14.55 22.97 -3.11
CA GLU A 174 -13.29 23.70 -2.94
C GLU A 174 -12.71 24.19 -4.29
N LEU A 175 -13.02 23.51 -5.40
CA LEU A 175 -12.73 23.96 -6.77
C LEU A 175 -13.61 25.13 -7.22
N SER A 176 -14.88 25.15 -6.81
CA SER A 176 -15.75 26.32 -7.03
C SER A 176 -15.27 27.55 -6.25
N LYS A 177 -14.72 27.34 -5.04
CA LYS A 177 -14.09 28.42 -4.25
C LYS A 177 -12.82 28.95 -4.89
N ALA A 178 -11.93 28.07 -5.37
CA ALA A 178 -10.72 28.45 -6.09
C ALA A 178 -11.03 29.26 -7.37
N GLN A 179 -12.18 29.02 -7.99
CA GLN A 179 -12.69 29.82 -9.11
C GLN A 179 -13.25 31.18 -8.70
N SER A 180 -13.86 31.29 -7.52
CA SER A 180 -14.38 32.56 -6.98
C SER A 180 -13.31 33.46 -6.34
N GLY A 181 -12.15 32.90 -5.97
CA GLY A 181 -11.13 33.57 -5.18
C GLY A 181 -11.31 33.48 -3.65
N GLU A 182 -12.37 32.81 -3.15
CA GLU A 182 -12.51 32.50 -1.70
C GLU A 182 -11.29 31.72 -1.17
N THR A 183 -10.68 30.89 -2.01
CA THR A 183 -9.39 30.24 -1.78
C THR A 183 -8.41 30.60 -2.90
N HIS A 184 -7.17 30.88 -2.56
CA HIS A 184 -6.13 31.41 -3.45
C HIS A 184 -4.71 31.13 -2.89
N TYR A 185 -3.65 31.58 -3.57
CA TYR A 185 -2.28 31.56 -3.04
C TYR A 185 -2.01 32.78 -2.15
N PRO A 186 -1.25 32.65 -1.04
CA PRO A 186 -0.59 31.43 -0.54
C PRO A 186 -1.58 30.41 0.05
N LEU A 187 -1.25 29.12 -0.05
CA LEU A 187 -2.13 28.05 0.44
C LEU A 187 -2.16 28.02 1.98
N GLU A 188 -3.34 28.28 2.55
CA GLU A 188 -3.54 28.28 4.01
C GLU A 188 -4.11 26.96 4.57
N PRO A 189 -3.65 26.49 5.74
CA PRO A 189 -4.19 25.32 6.42
C PRO A 189 -5.64 25.58 6.89
N ARG A 190 -6.48 24.55 6.87
CA ARG A 190 -7.93 24.67 7.19
C ARG A 190 -8.25 24.12 8.59
N PRO A 191 -8.89 24.89 9.48
CA PRO A 191 -9.33 24.40 10.79
C PRO A 191 -10.62 23.55 10.71
N ASP A 192 -11.40 23.66 9.63
CA ASP A 192 -12.69 22.99 9.44
C ASP A 192 -12.55 21.57 8.85
N VAL A 193 -11.93 20.69 9.65
CA VAL A 193 -11.66 19.27 9.33
C VAL A 193 -12.90 18.38 9.50
N TYR A 194 -13.23 17.61 8.47
CA TYR A 194 -14.19 16.51 8.52
C TYR A 194 -13.61 15.31 9.30
N ARG A 195 -14.26 14.92 10.39
CA ARG A 195 -13.92 13.72 11.17
C ARG A 195 -14.86 12.57 10.83
N THR A 196 -14.30 11.38 10.60
CA THR A 196 -15.08 10.15 10.41
C THR A 196 -15.06 9.37 11.73
N ASP A 197 -16.12 9.45 12.53
CA ASP A 197 -16.25 8.61 13.73
C ASP A 197 -16.53 7.15 13.33
N ARG A 198 -15.47 6.35 13.28
CA ARG A 198 -15.56 4.92 12.95
C ARG A 198 -15.90 4.04 14.14
N THR A 199 -15.94 4.57 15.38
CA THR A 199 -16.08 3.75 16.61
C THR A 199 -17.34 2.88 16.63
N LYS A 200 -18.45 3.40 16.07
CA LYS A 200 -19.71 2.66 15.81
C LYS A 200 -19.56 1.34 15.02
N LEU A 201 -18.42 1.12 14.34
CA LEU A 201 -18.13 -0.05 13.51
C LEU A 201 -16.94 -0.88 14.03
N VAL A 202 -16.26 -0.44 15.09
CA VAL A 202 -15.02 -1.09 15.57
C VAL A 202 -15.30 -2.43 16.26
N SER A 203 -16.49 -2.64 16.84
CA SER A 203 -16.84 -3.86 17.57
C SER A 203 -18.25 -4.36 17.22
N GLY A 204 -18.46 -5.67 17.31
CA GLY A 204 -19.78 -6.32 17.31
C GLY A 204 -20.56 -6.10 18.62
N HIS A 205 -20.09 -5.21 19.51
CA HIS A 205 -20.64 -4.98 20.86
C HIS A 205 -20.65 -6.25 21.73
N GLY A 206 -19.66 -7.13 21.55
CA GLY A 206 -19.57 -8.41 22.27
C GLY A 206 -20.45 -9.52 21.70
N VAL A 207 -21.18 -9.29 20.61
CA VAL A 207 -21.76 -10.38 19.79
C VAL A 207 -20.60 -11.15 19.16
N PRO A 208 -20.47 -12.48 19.36
CA PRO A 208 -19.32 -13.21 18.83
C PRO A 208 -19.31 -13.33 17.30
N GLY A 209 -20.46 -13.40 16.64
CA GLY A 209 -20.56 -13.59 15.19
C GLY A 209 -20.48 -15.03 14.69
N SER A 210 -21.04 -15.30 13.52
CA SER A 210 -20.94 -16.58 12.81
C SER A 210 -20.95 -16.35 11.29
N ILE A 211 -19.94 -16.85 10.58
CA ILE A 211 -19.82 -16.68 9.11
C ILE A 211 -20.90 -17.46 8.36
N GLU A 212 -21.39 -18.53 8.98
CA GLU A 212 -22.48 -19.39 8.53
C GLU A 212 -23.81 -18.62 8.42
N ASN A 213 -23.98 -17.51 9.15
CA ASN A 213 -25.13 -16.59 9.02
C ASN A 213 -25.08 -15.70 7.76
N HIS A 214 -23.99 -15.75 6.99
CA HIS A 214 -23.58 -14.68 6.07
C HIS A 214 -23.13 -15.22 4.70
N ALA A 215 -23.97 -16.01 4.04
CA ALA A 215 -23.69 -16.77 2.80
C ALA A 215 -23.02 -16.03 1.61
N ALA A 216 -22.98 -14.69 1.61
CA ALA A 216 -22.20 -13.89 0.65
C ALA A 216 -20.68 -13.90 0.91
N TRP A 217 -20.28 -14.33 2.11
CA TRP A 217 -18.92 -14.26 2.62
C TRP A 217 -18.37 -15.66 2.88
N THR A 218 -17.08 -15.85 2.61
CA THR A 218 -16.34 -17.08 2.91
C THR A 218 -15.08 -16.76 3.69
N SER A 219 -14.68 -17.68 4.58
CA SER A 219 -13.42 -17.62 5.35
C SER A 219 -12.28 -18.41 4.70
N ASP A 220 -12.55 -19.08 3.57
CA ASP A 220 -11.61 -19.96 2.86
C ASP A 220 -10.37 -19.21 2.33
N PRO A 221 -9.14 -19.60 2.74
CA PRO A 221 -7.90 -19.03 2.22
C PRO A 221 -7.67 -19.25 0.71
N ALA A 222 -8.25 -20.27 0.08
CA ALA A 222 -8.12 -20.48 -1.37
C ALA A 222 -8.91 -19.42 -2.17
N ASN A 223 -10.03 -18.95 -1.60
CA ASN A 223 -10.84 -17.85 -2.13
C ASN A 223 -10.38 -16.45 -1.64
N ALA A 224 -9.13 -16.34 -1.16
CA ALA A 224 -8.55 -15.10 -0.59
C ALA A 224 -8.34 -13.98 -1.62
N HIS A 225 -9.43 -13.31 -2.00
CA HIS A 225 -9.53 -12.26 -3.02
C HIS A 225 -8.78 -12.63 -4.29
N ALA A 226 -9.41 -13.51 -5.08
CA ALA A 226 -8.86 -14.12 -6.29
C ALA A 226 -7.98 -13.17 -7.11
N GLN A 227 -6.77 -13.64 -7.37
CA GLN A 227 -5.67 -12.95 -8.05
C GLN A 227 -6.13 -12.07 -9.21
N ILE A 228 -6.16 -10.75 -9.00
CA ILE A 228 -6.21 -9.77 -10.09
C ILE A 228 -4.81 -9.74 -10.74
N HIS A 229 -4.55 -10.75 -11.54
CA HIS A 229 -3.36 -10.91 -12.38
C HIS A 229 -3.84 -10.94 -13.82
N ASN A 230 -3.22 -10.15 -14.71
CA ASN A 230 -3.54 -9.97 -16.13
C ASN A 230 -4.54 -10.99 -16.74
N VAL A 231 -5.76 -10.53 -17.02
CA VAL A 231 -6.78 -11.34 -17.73
C VAL A 231 -7.30 -10.56 -18.93
N GLU A 232 -7.39 -11.23 -20.07
CA GLU A 232 -7.93 -10.71 -21.35
C GLU A 232 -9.48 -10.64 -21.33
N ASN A 233 -10.04 -10.08 -20.26
CA ASN A 233 -11.49 -9.89 -20.12
C ASN A 233 -11.95 -8.65 -20.91
N SER A 234 -13.04 -8.79 -21.66
CA SER A 234 -13.73 -7.68 -22.30
C SER A 234 -14.55 -6.90 -21.26
N CYS A 235 -14.13 -5.67 -20.98
CA CYS A 235 -14.88 -4.71 -20.17
C CYS A 235 -15.59 -3.70 -21.09
N ARG A 236 -16.93 -3.64 -21.06
CA ARG A 236 -17.74 -2.76 -21.91
C ARG A 236 -18.85 -2.07 -21.12
N THR A 237 -19.22 -0.86 -21.55
CA THR A 237 -20.36 -0.10 -21.02
C THR A 237 -21.56 -0.23 -21.95
N PHE A 238 -22.73 -0.51 -21.38
CA PHE A 238 -24.02 -0.58 -22.05
C PHE A 238 -24.97 0.50 -21.51
N ARG A 239 -25.94 0.93 -22.31
CA ARG A 239 -26.89 1.99 -21.96
C ARG A 239 -28.33 1.53 -22.16
N ILE A 240 -29.18 1.71 -21.15
CA ILE A 240 -30.63 1.49 -21.22
C ILE A 240 -31.30 2.85 -21.39
N SER A 241 -32.00 3.06 -22.51
CA SER A 241 -32.75 4.30 -22.78
C SER A 241 -33.84 4.55 -21.73
N VAL A 242 -34.30 5.79 -21.58
CA VAL A 242 -35.36 6.12 -20.59
C VAL A 242 -36.65 5.32 -20.86
N LYS A 243 -36.96 5.12 -22.16
CA LYS A 243 -38.06 4.30 -22.68
C LYS A 243 -37.84 2.82 -22.35
N ALA A 244 -36.69 2.25 -22.73
CA ALA A 244 -36.32 0.87 -22.43
C ALA A 244 -36.34 0.57 -20.92
N LEU A 245 -35.90 1.52 -20.07
CA LEU A 245 -35.92 1.39 -18.62
C LEU A 245 -37.35 1.43 -18.04
N SER A 246 -38.25 2.21 -18.67
CA SER A 246 -39.68 2.23 -18.34
C SER A 246 -40.35 0.90 -18.71
N ASP A 247 -40.09 0.39 -19.92
CA ASP A 247 -40.64 -0.88 -20.40
C ASP A 247 -40.09 -2.08 -19.61
N LEU A 248 -38.80 -2.09 -19.26
CA LEU A 248 -38.21 -3.12 -18.40
C LEU A 248 -38.87 -3.15 -17.02
N LYS A 249 -39.08 -1.97 -16.42
CA LYS A 249 -39.79 -1.86 -15.14
C LYS A 249 -41.25 -2.28 -15.25
N LYS A 250 -41.91 -2.01 -16.39
CA LYS A 250 -43.28 -2.43 -16.67
C LYS A 250 -43.38 -3.96 -16.80
N SER A 251 -42.49 -4.61 -17.54
CA SER A 251 -42.42 -6.07 -17.62
C SER A 251 -42.19 -6.69 -16.24
N LEU A 252 -41.22 -6.20 -15.45
CA LEU A 252 -41.04 -6.70 -14.07
C LEU A 252 -42.30 -6.49 -13.22
N SER A 253 -42.98 -5.35 -13.34
CA SER A 253 -44.21 -5.06 -12.58
C SER A 253 -45.38 -5.99 -12.94
N ALA A 254 -45.44 -6.48 -14.17
CA ALA A 254 -46.44 -7.48 -14.59
C ALA A 254 -46.24 -8.86 -13.92
N THR A 255 -45.03 -9.15 -13.42
CA THR A 255 -44.71 -10.40 -12.71
C THR A 255 -45.17 -10.42 -11.25
N SER A 256 -45.70 -9.29 -10.75
CA SER A 256 -46.03 -9.10 -9.34
C SER A 256 -47.15 -10.04 -8.86
N ARG A 257 -46.94 -10.67 -7.70
CA ARG A 257 -47.86 -11.65 -7.11
C ARG A 257 -49.00 -11.03 -6.28
N GLY A 258 -49.02 -9.70 -6.11
CA GLY A 258 -50.07 -9.00 -5.34
C GLY A 258 -49.77 -7.50 -5.16
N PRO A 259 -50.75 -6.71 -4.69
CA PRO A 259 -50.64 -5.24 -4.64
C PRO A 259 -49.48 -4.72 -3.77
N ASP A 260 -49.04 -5.50 -2.78
CA ASP A 260 -47.93 -5.15 -1.87
C ASP A 260 -46.53 -5.53 -2.43
N GLU A 261 -46.46 -6.32 -3.50
CA GLU A 261 -45.20 -6.69 -4.16
C GLU A 261 -44.80 -5.61 -5.19
N TRP A 262 -44.02 -4.63 -4.71
CA TRP A 262 -43.43 -3.57 -5.52
C TRP A 262 -41.92 -3.75 -5.75
N PHE A 263 -41.47 -3.41 -6.96
CA PHE A 263 -40.07 -3.42 -7.36
C PHE A 263 -39.54 -2.00 -7.63
N SER A 264 -38.30 -1.74 -7.24
CA SER A 264 -37.59 -0.50 -7.58
C SER A 264 -36.99 -0.58 -8.99
N THR A 265 -36.70 0.58 -9.57
CA THR A 265 -36.01 0.64 -10.87
C THR A 265 -34.63 -0.04 -10.83
N ASN A 266 -33.94 -0.02 -9.69
CA ASN A 266 -32.69 -0.76 -9.50
C ASN A 266 -32.91 -2.27 -9.47
N ASP A 267 -34.03 -2.75 -8.93
CA ASP A 267 -34.32 -4.19 -8.88
C ASP A 267 -34.48 -4.73 -10.30
N ALA A 268 -35.15 -3.95 -11.17
CA ALA A 268 -35.31 -4.26 -12.59
C ALA A 268 -33.97 -4.29 -13.33
N ILE A 269 -33.10 -3.29 -13.11
CA ILE A 269 -31.75 -3.26 -13.70
C ILE A 269 -30.91 -4.45 -13.21
N SER A 270 -30.84 -4.69 -11.89
CA SER A 270 -30.05 -5.79 -11.32
C SER A 270 -30.52 -7.16 -11.83
N ALA A 271 -31.83 -7.41 -11.83
CA ALA A 271 -32.41 -8.67 -12.29
C ALA A 271 -32.21 -8.91 -13.80
N PHE A 272 -32.34 -7.86 -14.62
CA PHE A 272 -32.09 -7.91 -16.06
C PHE A 272 -30.63 -8.26 -16.38
N ILE A 273 -29.66 -7.59 -15.73
CA ILE A 273 -28.25 -7.83 -15.98
C ILE A 273 -27.86 -9.23 -15.49
N TRP A 274 -28.29 -9.64 -14.29
CA TRP A 274 -28.03 -10.97 -13.75
C TRP A 274 -28.56 -12.07 -14.69
N ARG A 275 -29.85 -12.02 -15.08
CA ARG A 275 -30.43 -12.96 -16.05
C ARG A 275 -29.62 -13.02 -17.33
N SER A 276 -29.28 -11.87 -17.91
CA SER A 276 -28.64 -11.80 -19.23
C SER A 276 -27.23 -12.38 -19.22
N ILE A 277 -26.42 -12.09 -18.19
CA ILE A 277 -25.05 -12.64 -18.08
C ILE A 277 -25.09 -14.16 -17.87
N MET A 278 -25.98 -14.67 -17.02
CA MET A 278 -26.07 -16.13 -16.77
C MET A 278 -26.48 -16.90 -18.04
N LEU A 279 -27.48 -16.43 -18.79
CA LEU A 279 -27.89 -17.05 -20.05
C LEU A 279 -26.82 -16.91 -21.15
N ALA A 280 -26.08 -15.80 -21.18
CA ALA A 280 -24.97 -15.64 -22.11
C ALA A 280 -23.80 -16.58 -21.78
N ARG A 281 -23.43 -16.75 -20.50
CA ARG A 281 -22.42 -17.73 -20.06
C ARG A 281 -22.84 -19.16 -20.39
N HIS A 282 -24.13 -19.47 -20.28
CA HIS A 282 -24.66 -20.78 -20.69
C HIS A 282 -24.50 -21.02 -22.21
N ARG A 283 -24.92 -20.05 -23.05
CA ARG A 283 -24.72 -20.13 -24.51
C ARG A 283 -23.25 -20.17 -24.93
N ALA A 284 -22.37 -19.51 -24.16
CA ALA A 284 -20.92 -19.55 -24.34
C ALA A 284 -20.25 -20.87 -23.86
N GLY A 285 -21.01 -21.81 -23.28
CA GLY A 285 -20.48 -23.08 -22.77
C GLY A 285 -19.75 -23.00 -21.42
N ILE A 286 -19.83 -21.86 -20.73
CA ILE A 286 -19.15 -21.60 -19.44
C ILE A 286 -20.00 -22.07 -18.24
N LEU A 287 -21.32 -22.13 -18.40
CA LEU A 287 -22.28 -22.46 -17.34
C LEU A 287 -23.19 -23.63 -17.73
N ASN A 288 -23.31 -24.63 -16.87
CA ASN A 288 -24.14 -25.81 -17.11
C ASN A 288 -25.64 -25.48 -17.02
N GLY A 289 -26.47 -26.20 -17.77
CA GLY A 289 -27.93 -25.97 -17.85
C GLY A 289 -28.70 -26.21 -16.54
N ASP A 290 -28.12 -26.98 -15.62
CA ASP A 290 -28.64 -27.35 -14.30
C ASP A 290 -28.02 -26.54 -13.14
N ALA A 291 -27.20 -25.53 -13.45
CA ALA A 291 -26.49 -24.76 -12.43
C ALA A 291 -27.40 -23.83 -11.61
N GLU A 292 -27.17 -23.80 -10.30
CA GLU A 292 -27.55 -22.66 -9.46
C GLU A 292 -26.72 -21.43 -9.84
N THR A 293 -27.38 -20.28 -9.95
CA THR A 293 -26.74 -19.01 -10.28
C THR A 293 -26.79 -18.04 -9.09
N TYR A 294 -25.84 -17.11 -9.03
CA TYR A 294 -25.68 -16.21 -7.88
C TYR A 294 -25.45 -14.75 -8.29
N VAL A 295 -25.98 -13.83 -7.50
CA VAL A 295 -25.57 -12.42 -7.51
C VAL A 295 -25.28 -11.95 -6.10
N ALA A 296 -24.13 -11.32 -5.90
CA ALA A 296 -23.83 -10.56 -4.70
C ALA A 296 -23.95 -9.06 -4.95
N GLN A 297 -24.69 -8.36 -4.07
CA GLN A 297 -24.92 -6.92 -4.17
C GLN A 297 -24.63 -6.24 -2.82
N PRO A 298 -23.88 -5.11 -2.80
CA PRO A 298 -23.67 -4.31 -1.60
C PRO A 298 -24.93 -3.51 -1.25
N VAL A 299 -25.24 -3.44 0.04
CA VAL A 299 -26.31 -2.62 0.63
C VAL A 299 -25.68 -1.61 1.58
N ASP A 300 -26.00 -0.31 1.43
CA ASP A 300 -25.53 0.76 2.33
C ASP A 300 -26.25 0.67 3.68
N CYS A 301 -25.52 0.27 4.72
CA CYS A 301 -26.02 0.09 6.07
C CYS A 301 -26.02 1.37 6.93
N ARG A 302 -25.57 2.53 6.41
CA ARG A 302 -25.66 3.82 7.13
C ARG A 302 -27.06 4.11 7.71
N PRO A 303 -28.18 3.86 6.99
CA PRO A 303 -29.52 4.07 7.54
C PRO A 303 -29.89 3.06 8.64
N HIS A 304 -29.41 1.83 8.55
CA HIS A 304 -29.67 0.78 9.54
C HIS A 304 -28.87 0.97 10.83
N LEU A 305 -27.71 1.64 10.76
CA LEU A 305 -26.77 1.87 11.86
C LEU A 305 -26.79 3.31 12.42
N GLU A 306 -27.73 4.13 11.94
CA GLU A 306 -27.91 5.55 12.31
C GLU A 306 -26.60 6.34 12.20
N ILE A 307 -25.89 6.19 11.07
CA ILE A 307 -24.62 6.87 10.83
C ILE A 307 -24.89 8.24 10.17
N PRO A 308 -24.46 9.35 10.78
CA PRO A 308 -24.68 10.69 10.22
C PRO A 308 -23.89 10.89 8.94
N MET A 309 -24.39 11.74 8.04
CA MET A 309 -23.66 12.17 6.85
C MET A 309 -23.02 13.55 7.08
N PRO A 310 -21.82 13.83 6.51
CA PRO A 310 -21.04 12.95 5.64
C PRO A 310 -20.27 11.86 6.42
N TYR A 311 -20.21 10.65 5.87
CA TYR A 311 -19.43 9.54 6.41
C TYR A 311 -18.63 8.82 5.32
N PHE A 312 -17.31 8.81 5.48
CA PHE A 312 -16.37 8.46 4.42
C PHE A 312 -15.87 7.01 4.46
N GLY A 313 -15.91 6.34 5.61
CA GLY A 313 -15.49 4.93 5.76
C GLY A 313 -16.44 3.93 5.09
N ASN A 314 -16.19 2.64 5.28
CA ASN A 314 -17.00 1.58 4.69
C ASN A 314 -18.20 1.20 5.55
N VAL A 315 -19.40 1.20 4.95
CA VAL A 315 -20.63 0.77 5.64
C VAL A 315 -21.52 -0.08 4.72
N ILE A 316 -20.92 -0.98 3.95
CA ILE A 316 -21.63 -1.90 3.05
C ILE A 316 -21.83 -3.28 3.69
N TYR A 317 -22.98 -3.91 3.48
CA TYR A 317 -23.21 -5.34 3.71
C TYR A 317 -23.41 -6.06 2.37
N MET A 318 -22.71 -7.18 2.14
CA MET A 318 -22.94 -7.98 0.93
C MET A 318 -24.08 -8.97 1.14
N THR A 319 -25.07 -8.89 0.26
CA THR A 319 -26.08 -9.94 0.06
C THR A 319 -25.58 -10.98 -0.94
N LYS A 320 -26.16 -12.20 -0.96
CA LYS A 320 -25.98 -13.22 -2.02
C LYS A 320 -27.33 -13.85 -2.29
N SER A 321 -27.95 -13.49 -3.41
CA SER A 321 -29.17 -14.11 -3.90
C SER A 321 -28.84 -15.27 -4.83
N SER A 322 -29.68 -16.32 -4.83
CA SER A 322 -29.56 -17.47 -5.73
C SER A 322 -30.87 -17.79 -6.44
N VAL A 323 -30.78 -18.19 -7.71
CA VAL A 323 -31.90 -18.67 -8.55
C VAL A 323 -31.34 -19.74 -9.52
N PRO A 324 -32.04 -20.86 -9.77
CA PRO A 324 -31.65 -21.83 -10.79
C PRO A 324 -31.55 -21.20 -12.18
N LEU A 325 -30.60 -21.62 -13.02
CA LEU A 325 -30.49 -21.12 -14.39
C LEU A 325 -31.77 -21.35 -15.22
N SER A 326 -32.47 -22.46 -14.97
CA SER A 326 -33.75 -22.79 -15.58
C SER A 326 -34.86 -21.78 -15.26
N ASP A 327 -34.93 -21.28 -14.02
CA ASP A 327 -35.89 -20.26 -13.59
C ASP A 327 -35.64 -18.90 -14.26
N LEU A 328 -34.39 -18.64 -14.69
CA LEU A 328 -34.00 -17.44 -15.43
C LEU A 328 -34.31 -17.51 -16.93
N ALA A 329 -34.66 -18.68 -17.49
CA ALA A 329 -34.74 -18.90 -18.93
C ALA A 329 -35.83 -18.06 -19.63
N ASP A 330 -37.06 -18.06 -19.12
CA ASP A 330 -38.10 -17.14 -19.61
C ASP A 330 -37.77 -15.69 -19.22
N PHE A 331 -38.21 -14.73 -20.05
CA PHE A 331 -37.93 -13.33 -19.79
C PHE A 331 -38.74 -12.77 -18.63
N GLU A 332 -40.06 -12.94 -18.60
CA GLU A 332 -40.89 -12.31 -17.58
C GLU A 332 -40.82 -13.07 -16.25
N SER A 333 -40.99 -14.40 -16.24
CA SER A 333 -40.91 -15.16 -14.99
C SER A 333 -39.50 -15.10 -14.38
N GLY A 334 -38.45 -15.14 -15.20
CA GLY A 334 -37.06 -15.06 -14.77
C GLY A 334 -36.67 -13.68 -14.24
N LEU A 335 -37.07 -12.60 -14.91
CA LEU A 335 -36.89 -11.23 -14.40
C LEU A 335 -37.60 -11.06 -13.03
N GLY A 336 -38.81 -11.60 -12.89
CA GLY A 336 -39.55 -11.61 -11.63
C GLY A 336 -38.94 -12.49 -10.54
N ALA A 337 -38.36 -13.65 -10.89
CA ALA A 337 -37.68 -14.55 -9.95
C ALA A 337 -36.41 -13.89 -9.39
N ALA A 338 -35.52 -13.41 -10.28
CA ALA A 338 -34.31 -12.69 -9.93
C ALA A 338 -34.59 -11.45 -9.07
N ALA A 339 -35.57 -10.62 -9.46
CA ALA A 339 -35.95 -9.43 -8.71
C ALA A 339 -36.54 -9.76 -7.33
N ARG A 340 -37.30 -10.86 -7.18
CA ARG A 340 -37.80 -11.32 -5.87
C ARG A 340 -36.69 -11.80 -4.95
N ALA A 341 -35.73 -12.57 -5.45
CA ALA A 341 -34.58 -13.03 -4.66
C ALA A 341 -33.75 -11.83 -4.14
N LEU A 342 -33.31 -10.95 -5.06
CA LEU A 342 -32.64 -9.68 -4.73
C LEU A 342 -33.41 -8.86 -3.70
N ARG A 343 -34.73 -8.73 -3.88
CA ARG A 343 -35.59 -7.94 -2.99
C ARG A 343 -35.77 -8.57 -1.62
N ALA A 344 -35.80 -9.90 -1.52
CA ALA A 344 -35.89 -10.62 -0.26
C ALA A 344 -34.61 -10.44 0.56
N ASP A 345 -33.44 -10.62 -0.04
CA ASP A 345 -32.15 -10.49 0.65
C ASP A 345 -31.87 -9.05 1.08
N ILE A 346 -32.16 -8.06 0.22
CA ILE A 346 -32.02 -6.64 0.57
C ILE A 346 -32.97 -6.25 1.73
N LYS A 347 -34.22 -6.74 1.74
CA LYS A 347 -35.14 -6.57 2.88
C LYS A 347 -34.66 -7.32 4.13
N GLY A 348 -33.90 -8.38 3.94
CA GLY A 348 -33.31 -9.21 5.00
C GLY A 348 -32.02 -8.66 5.61
N VAL A 349 -31.52 -7.49 5.20
CA VAL A 349 -30.39 -6.81 5.83
C VAL A 349 -30.87 -6.01 7.05
N THR A 350 -30.22 -6.22 8.20
CA THR A 350 -30.52 -5.49 9.44
C THR A 350 -29.24 -5.06 10.14
N ALA A 351 -29.36 -4.19 11.15
CA ALA A 351 -28.24 -3.77 11.98
C ALA A 351 -27.60 -4.95 12.73
N GLU A 352 -28.41 -5.95 13.10
CA GLU A 352 -27.99 -7.16 13.81
C GLU A 352 -27.16 -8.06 12.91
N LYS A 353 -27.57 -8.28 11.65
CA LYS A 353 -26.73 -9.03 10.68
C LYS A 353 -25.40 -8.33 10.39
N PHE A 354 -25.38 -7.00 10.37
CA PHE A 354 -24.13 -6.25 10.22
C PHE A 354 -23.24 -6.41 11.47
N ARG A 355 -23.80 -6.27 12.69
CA ARG A 355 -23.07 -6.45 13.95
C ARG A 355 -22.55 -7.87 14.15
N ASP A 356 -23.30 -8.90 13.76
CA ASP A 356 -22.86 -10.31 13.85
C ASP A 356 -21.63 -10.55 12.97
N LEU A 357 -21.62 -10.01 11.74
CA LEU A 357 -20.48 -10.13 10.83
C LEU A 357 -19.27 -9.28 11.27
N VAL A 358 -19.49 -8.09 11.87
CA VAL A 358 -18.42 -7.30 12.49
C VAL A 358 -17.85 -8.01 13.72
N GLY A 359 -18.69 -8.64 14.56
CA GLY A 359 -18.25 -9.46 15.68
C GLY A 359 -17.43 -10.67 15.24
N TYR A 360 -17.82 -11.31 14.13
CA TYR A 360 -16.99 -12.34 13.49
C TYR A 360 -15.62 -11.76 13.08
N ALA A 361 -15.60 -10.62 12.37
CA ALA A 361 -14.37 -9.97 11.93
C ALA A 361 -13.45 -9.50 13.09
N GLU A 362 -14.04 -9.08 14.21
CA GLU A 362 -13.35 -8.71 15.46
C GLU A 362 -12.63 -9.93 16.09
N ARG A 363 -13.25 -11.13 16.07
CA ARG A 363 -12.56 -12.39 16.43
C ARG A 363 -11.55 -12.83 15.37
N THR A 364 -11.86 -12.68 14.09
CA THR A 364 -10.97 -13.02 12.96
C THR A 364 -9.65 -12.25 13.05
N ALA A 365 -9.65 -11.01 13.57
CA ALA A 365 -8.43 -10.26 13.86
C ALA A 365 -7.52 -10.92 14.92
N LEU A 366 -7.99 -11.94 15.64
CA LEU A 366 -7.22 -12.77 16.59
C LEU A 366 -6.75 -14.12 15.99
N GLU A 367 -7.24 -14.55 14.82
CA GLU A 367 -6.91 -15.83 14.18
C GLU A 367 -5.96 -15.66 12.97
N THR A 368 -4.87 -16.43 12.90
CA THR A 368 -3.75 -16.17 11.97
C THR A 368 -3.94 -16.68 10.53
N HIS A 369 -5.11 -17.21 10.18
CA HIS A 369 -5.38 -17.78 8.84
C HIS A 369 -6.71 -17.33 8.23
N THR A 370 -7.61 -16.78 9.04
CA THR A 370 -9.00 -16.48 8.67
C THR A 370 -9.04 -15.16 7.88
N ARG A 371 -9.50 -15.21 6.62
CA ARG A 371 -9.68 -14.03 5.74
C ARG A 371 -11.13 -13.99 5.25
N LEU A 372 -11.84 -12.90 5.48
CA LEU A 372 -13.19 -12.71 4.93
C LEU A 372 -13.10 -12.25 3.46
N ASN A 373 -13.74 -13.01 2.57
CA ASN A 373 -13.81 -12.74 1.14
C ASN A 373 -15.26 -12.73 0.65
N ILE A 374 -15.53 -12.06 -0.46
CA ILE A 374 -16.86 -11.90 -1.04
C ILE A 374 -17.01 -12.83 -2.25
N LEU A 375 -17.96 -13.77 -2.17
CA LEU A 375 -18.42 -14.69 -3.23
C LEU A 375 -17.36 -15.63 -3.87
N GLU A 376 -17.71 -16.91 -3.93
CA GLU A 376 -17.06 -17.93 -4.78
C GLU A 376 -17.53 -17.82 -6.25
N ALA A 377 -16.78 -18.43 -7.19
CA ALA A 377 -17.24 -18.71 -8.56
C ALA A 377 -17.73 -17.51 -9.41
N MET A 378 -17.19 -16.29 -9.17
CA MET A 378 -17.53 -15.08 -9.93
C MET A 378 -17.34 -15.18 -11.46
N SER A 379 -16.44 -16.03 -11.95
CA SER A 379 -16.18 -16.21 -13.38
C SER A 379 -17.11 -17.21 -14.08
N THR A 380 -17.96 -17.94 -13.33
CA THR A 380 -18.81 -19.02 -13.87
C THR A 380 -20.28 -18.87 -13.49
N SER A 381 -20.67 -19.16 -12.24
CA SER A 381 -22.08 -19.13 -11.78
C SER A 381 -22.46 -17.88 -10.97
N GLY A 382 -21.49 -17.09 -10.51
CA GLY A 382 -21.72 -15.86 -9.75
C GLY A 382 -21.46 -14.58 -10.53
N ILE A 383 -22.02 -13.46 -10.06
CA ILE A 383 -21.57 -12.08 -10.36
C ILE A 383 -21.55 -11.22 -9.08
N ILE A 384 -20.72 -10.18 -9.05
CA ILE A 384 -20.86 -9.07 -8.09
C ILE A 384 -21.42 -7.86 -8.84
N LEU A 385 -22.59 -7.39 -8.41
CA LEU A 385 -23.29 -6.25 -9.00
C LEU A 385 -23.31 -5.09 -7.99
N THR A 386 -22.49 -4.07 -8.25
CA THR A 386 -22.49 -2.81 -7.50
C THR A 386 -23.36 -1.79 -8.22
N SER A 387 -24.15 -1.01 -7.48
CA SER A 387 -24.96 0.08 -8.06
C SER A 387 -24.62 1.44 -7.48
N LEU A 388 -24.17 2.33 -8.34
CA LEU A 388 -23.98 3.76 -8.09
C LEU A 388 -25.18 4.59 -8.59
N PHE A 389 -26.25 3.95 -9.13
CA PHE A 389 -27.35 4.61 -9.84
C PHE A 389 -28.08 5.71 -9.05
N LYS A 390 -28.11 5.61 -7.72
CA LYS A 390 -28.71 6.61 -6.81
C LYS A 390 -27.73 7.69 -6.32
N MET A 391 -26.48 7.68 -6.76
CA MET A 391 -25.47 8.69 -6.40
C MET A 391 -25.51 9.83 -7.40
N ASP A 392 -25.82 11.03 -6.95
CA ASP A 392 -25.88 12.21 -7.81
C ASP A 392 -24.48 12.78 -8.07
N LEU A 393 -23.76 12.16 -9.02
CA LEU A 393 -22.46 12.61 -9.49
C LEU A 393 -22.57 13.60 -10.67
N HIS A 394 -23.51 13.38 -11.60
CA HIS A 394 -23.68 14.28 -12.75
C HIS A 394 -24.29 15.64 -12.37
N GLY A 395 -25.12 15.71 -11.32
CA GLY A 395 -25.65 16.98 -10.79
C GLY A 395 -24.62 17.80 -10.01
N MET A 396 -23.43 17.26 -9.71
CA MET A 396 -22.35 18.05 -9.11
C MET A 396 -21.83 19.10 -10.10
N ASN A 397 -21.57 20.30 -9.59
CA ASN A 397 -20.99 21.41 -10.34
C ASN A 397 -19.55 21.64 -9.87
N PHE A 398 -18.60 21.53 -10.81
CA PHE A 398 -17.17 21.72 -10.62
C PHE A 398 -16.71 23.15 -10.97
N GLY A 399 -17.64 24.03 -11.34
CA GLY A 399 -17.44 25.43 -11.70
C GLY A 399 -17.16 25.66 -13.19
N PRO A 400 -17.35 26.92 -13.67
CA PRO A 400 -17.31 27.28 -15.09
C PRO A 400 -15.96 27.13 -15.79
N ILE A 401 -14.84 26.88 -15.09
CA ILE A 401 -13.57 26.58 -15.74
C ILE A 401 -13.54 25.14 -16.30
N PHE A 402 -14.46 24.27 -15.84
CA PHE A 402 -14.71 22.94 -16.42
C PHE A 402 -15.84 23.00 -17.47
N GLY A 403 -15.86 24.05 -18.30
CA GLY A 403 -16.90 24.30 -19.30
C GLY A 403 -18.21 24.75 -18.67
N ASP A 404 -19.23 23.88 -18.65
CA ASP A 404 -20.46 24.12 -17.87
C ASP A 404 -20.40 23.54 -16.45
N GLY A 405 -19.25 22.99 -16.04
CA GLY A 405 -19.00 22.46 -14.71
C GLY A 405 -19.56 21.06 -14.46
N HIS A 406 -20.20 20.41 -15.43
CA HIS A 406 -20.87 19.12 -15.24
C HIS A 406 -20.16 17.94 -15.93
N ILE A 407 -20.10 16.79 -15.23
CA ILE A 407 -19.51 15.55 -15.74
C ILE A 407 -20.31 15.05 -16.94
N LYS A 408 -19.64 14.86 -18.08
CA LYS A 408 -20.23 14.35 -19.33
C LYS A 408 -20.34 12.83 -19.35
N ALA A 409 -19.34 12.14 -18.80
CA ALA A 409 -19.37 10.71 -18.56
C ALA A 409 -18.56 10.34 -17.31
N LEU A 410 -19.05 9.37 -16.54
CA LEU A 410 -18.26 8.64 -15.56
C LEU A 410 -17.83 7.31 -16.19
N ARG A 411 -16.54 7.00 -16.18
CA ARG A 411 -16.05 5.66 -16.52
C ARG A 411 -15.19 5.10 -15.40
N LEU A 412 -15.12 3.78 -15.32
CA LEU A 412 -14.11 3.06 -14.55
C LEU A 412 -13.16 2.38 -15.55
N PRO A 413 -11.87 2.21 -15.20
CA PRO A 413 -10.92 1.54 -16.08
C PRO A 413 -11.28 0.07 -16.31
N ALA A 414 -10.92 -0.47 -17.48
CA ALA A 414 -11.04 -1.90 -17.77
C ALA A 414 -10.06 -2.73 -16.92
N ARG A 415 -8.79 -2.29 -16.85
CA ARG A 415 -7.74 -2.97 -16.07
C ARG A 415 -7.98 -2.79 -14.57
N GLY A 416 -7.81 -3.88 -13.82
CA GLY A 416 -8.16 -3.96 -12.39
C GLY A 416 -9.58 -4.48 -12.14
N THR A 417 -10.25 -5.06 -13.14
CA THR A 417 -11.55 -5.74 -13.00
C THR A 417 -11.44 -7.21 -13.39
N GLN A 418 -12.38 -8.04 -12.92
CA GLN A 418 -12.43 -9.48 -13.19
C GLN A 418 -13.77 -9.90 -13.82
N ALA A 419 -13.82 -11.06 -14.48
CA ALA A 419 -15.07 -11.61 -15.01
C ALA A 419 -16.14 -11.72 -13.91
N GLY A 420 -17.37 -11.32 -14.23
CA GLY A 420 -18.48 -11.22 -13.29
C GLY A 420 -18.52 -9.94 -12.44
N ALA A 421 -17.62 -8.98 -12.68
CA ALA A 421 -17.74 -7.64 -12.10
C ALA A 421 -18.74 -6.79 -12.92
N VAL A 422 -19.81 -6.34 -12.26
CA VAL A 422 -20.84 -5.47 -12.84
C VAL A 422 -20.97 -4.19 -12.02
N ILE A 423 -20.97 -3.04 -12.69
CA ILE A 423 -21.13 -1.73 -12.04
C ILE A 423 -22.21 -0.92 -12.78
N VAL A 424 -23.38 -0.79 -12.16
CA VAL A 424 -24.40 0.17 -12.61
C VAL A 424 -23.92 1.57 -12.25
N LEU A 425 -23.77 2.43 -13.25
CA LEU A 425 -23.25 3.78 -13.11
C LEU A 425 -24.32 4.73 -12.54
N PRO A 426 -23.95 5.94 -12.06
CA PRO A 426 -24.89 7.00 -11.73
C PRO A 426 -25.91 7.24 -12.84
N ARG A 427 -27.12 7.65 -12.46
CA ARG A 427 -28.14 8.03 -13.43
C ARG A 427 -27.66 9.22 -14.26
N VAL A 428 -27.77 9.10 -15.58
CA VAL A 428 -27.38 10.14 -16.54
C VAL A 428 -28.43 11.28 -16.52
N PRO A 429 -28.09 12.56 -16.80
CA PRO A 429 -29.04 13.67 -16.70
C PRO A 429 -30.28 13.60 -17.61
N ASP A 430 -30.22 12.91 -18.75
CA ASP A 430 -31.39 12.59 -19.59
C ASP A 430 -32.38 11.64 -18.89
N GLY A 431 -31.93 11.00 -17.81
CA GLY A 431 -32.65 10.06 -16.99
C GLY A 431 -32.35 8.59 -17.29
N SER A 432 -31.46 8.30 -18.25
CA SER A 432 -31.09 6.94 -18.68
C SER A 432 -30.20 6.22 -17.65
N CYS A 433 -29.94 4.93 -17.89
CA CYS A 433 -29.03 4.12 -17.08
C CYS A 433 -27.85 3.66 -17.93
N GLU A 434 -26.64 3.77 -17.41
CA GLU A 434 -25.45 3.09 -17.97
C GLU A 434 -24.94 2.05 -16.98
N PHE A 435 -24.40 0.95 -17.50
CA PHE A 435 -23.80 -0.10 -16.67
C PHE A 435 -22.60 -0.72 -17.36
N MET A 436 -21.55 -0.99 -16.59
CA MET A 436 -20.32 -1.62 -17.03
C MET A 436 -20.34 -3.11 -16.69
N VAL A 437 -19.90 -3.95 -17.62
CA VAL A 437 -19.77 -5.41 -17.45
C VAL A 437 -18.36 -5.82 -17.85
N THR A 438 -17.66 -6.54 -16.98
CA THR A 438 -16.41 -7.25 -17.29
C THR A 438 -16.70 -8.74 -17.39
N GLU A 439 -16.43 -9.34 -18.55
CA GLU A 439 -16.69 -10.74 -18.86
C GLU A 439 -15.64 -11.32 -19.84
N GLN A 440 -15.65 -12.65 -20.02
CA GLN A 440 -14.96 -13.28 -21.15
C GLN A 440 -15.56 -12.80 -22.48
N GLU A 441 -14.74 -12.71 -23.53
CA GLU A 441 -15.22 -12.23 -24.85
C GLU A 441 -16.32 -13.12 -25.44
N SER A 442 -16.26 -14.43 -25.20
CA SER A 442 -17.31 -15.40 -25.53
C SER A 442 -18.66 -15.04 -24.89
N THR A 443 -18.70 -14.71 -23.60
CA THR A 443 -19.90 -14.22 -22.92
C THR A 443 -20.37 -12.89 -23.51
N ILE A 444 -19.46 -11.94 -23.77
CA ILE A 444 -19.79 -10.63 -24.35
C ILE A 444 -20.42 -10.77 -25.74
N LYS A 445 -19.90 -11.69 -26.59
CA LYS A 445 -20.53 -12.05 -27.86
C LYS A 445 -21.93 -12.63 -27.64
N CYS A 446 -22.08 -13.60 -26.74
CA CYS A 446 -23.37 -14.21 -26.43
C CYS A 446 -24.36 -13.28 -25.69
N LEU A 447 -23.93 -12.11 -25.18
CA LEU A 447 -24.78 -11.01 -24.71
C LEU A 447 -25.27 -10.15 -25.88
N LEU A 448 -24.38 -9.78 -26.80
CA LEU A 448 -24.71 -8.99 -27.99
C LEU A 448 -25.62 -9.74 -28.97
N GLU A 449 -25.56 -11.07 -28.99
CA GLU A 449 -26.44 -11.95 -29.77
C GLU A 449 -27.79 -12.24 -29.07
N ASP A 450 -28.02 -11.75 -27.83
CA ASP A 450 -29.29 -11.94 -27.11
C ASP A 450 -30.33 -10.89 -27.53
N GLU A 451 -31.48 -11.34 -28.03
CA GLU A 451 -32.58 -10.49 -28.47
C GLU A 451 -33.14 -9.63 -27.32
N TYR A 452 -33.28 -10.19 -26.12
CA TYR A 452 -33.80 -9.46 -24.97
C TYR A 452 -32.78 -8.45 -24.46
N PHE A 453 -31.49 -8.82 -24.38
CA PHE A 453 -30.45 -7.87 -23.99
C PHE A 453 -30.40 -6.69 -24.98
N SER A 454 -30.27 -7.00 -26.27
CA SER A 454 -30.23 -6.03 -27.36
C SER A 454 -31.46 -5.13 -27.39
N ARG A 455 -32.66 -5.66 -27.14
CA ARG A 455 -33.90 -4.88 -27.07
C ARG A 455 -33.87 -3.77 -26.02
N PHE A 456 -33.14 -3.94 -24.91
CA PHE A 456 -33.03 -2.93 -23.86
C PHE A 456 -31.74 -2.09 -23.93
N THR A 457 -30.72 -2.50 -24.70
CA THR A 457 -29.44 -1.76 -24.82
C THR A 457 -29.20 -1.06 -26.17
N ASN A 458 -29.75 -1.59 -27.26
CA ASN A 458 -29.45 -1.16 -28.64
C ASN A 458 -30.58 -0.30 -29.25
N ASP A 459 -31.48 0.23 -28.42
CA ASP A 459 -32.55 1.18 -28.80
C ASP A 459 -31.89 2.41 -29.46
N ALA A 460 -32.31 2.80 -30.67
CA ALA A 460 -31.54 3.72 -31.52
C ALA A 460 -31.29 5.13 -30.93
N ASP A 461 -32.05 5.52 -29.90
CA ASP A 461 -31.82 6.74 -29.10
C ASP A 461 -30.63 6.63 -28.13
N SER A 462 -29.98 5.46 -28.01
CA SER A 462 -28.89 5.21 -27.03
C SER A 462 -27.49 5.60 -27.53
N ILE A 463 -27.29 5.77 -28.84
CA ILE A 463 -26.03 6.20 -29.45
C ILE A 463 -26.33 7.35 -30.43
N GLY A 464 -25.78 8.54 -30.14
CA GLY A 464 -25.89 9.73 -30.99
C GLY A 464 -25.00 9.69 -32.24
N ALA A 465 -24.98 8.59 -32.97
CA ALA A 465 -24.23 8.40 -34.21
C ALA A 465 -25.02 7.50 -35.18
N SER A 466 -24.89 7.75 -36.49
CA SER A 466 -25.61 7.02 -37.54
C SER A 466 -25.21 5.55 -37.61
N SER A 467 -26.17 4.68 -37.94
CA SER A 467 -25.99 3.24 -38.12
C SER A 467 -25.29 2.89 -39.43
N GLU A 468 -24.07 3.41 -39.66
CA GLU A 468 -23.25 3.11 -40.83
C GLU A 468 -21.76 3.45 -40.59
N GLU A 469 -21.09 2.72 -39.69
CA GLU A 469 -19.63 2.43 -39.77
C GLU A 469 -19.24 1.41 -38.68
N VAL A 470 -19.14 0.13 -39.05
CA VAL A 470 -18.33 -0.81 -38.28
C VAL A 470 -16.89 -0.51 -38.64
N VAL A 471 -16.19 0.26 -37.78
CA VAL A 471 -14.77 0.53 -37.95
C VAL A 471 -14.03 -0.81 -37.92
N ALA A 472 -13.57 -1.25 -39.08
CA ALA A 472 -12.79 -2.47 -39.21
C ALA A 472 -11.50 -2.36 -38.37
N PRO A 473 -11.01 -3.47 -37.78
CA PRO A 473 -9.70 -3.47 -37.14
C PRO A 473 -8.65 -3.00 -38.16
N LEU A 474 -7.74 -2.13 -37.72
CA LEU A 474 -6.63 -1.65 -38.55
C LEU A 474 -5.89 -2.86 -39.17
N PRO A 475 -5.56 -2.82 -40.47
CA PRO A 475 -5.04 -3.99 -41.17
C PRO A 475 -3.71 -4.42 -40.56
N GLN A 476 -3.67 -5.64 -40.03
CA GLN A 476 -2.40 -6.29 -39.70
C GLN A 476 -1.59 -6.51 -41.00
N PRO A 477 -0.25 -6.47 -40.94
CA PRO A 477 0.58 -6.80 -42.09
C PRO A 477 0.25 -8.21 -42.60
N PRO A 478 0.26 -8.44 -43.93
CA PRO A 478 -0.38 -9.61 -44.51
C PRO A 478 0.39 -10.91 -44.19
N ILE A 479 -0.29 -11.83 -43.50
CA ILE A 479 0.09 -13.24 -43.46
C ILE A 479 -0.30 -13.84 -44.81
N THR A 480 0.68 -14.15 -45.66
CA THR A 480 0.44 -14.91 -46.90
C THR A 480 0.22 -16.38 -46.57
N SER A 481 -0.80 -16.98 -47.20
CA SER A 481 -1.32 -18.30 -46.85
C SER A 481 -1.03 -19.36 -47.92
N GLU A 482 -0.04 -20.22 -47.63
CA GLU A 482 0.19 -21.57 -48.15
C GLU A 482 0.89 -22.31 -46.96
N GLU A 483 0.60 -23.56 -46.60
CA GLU A 483 -0.21 -24.63 -47.20
C GLU A 483 -1.36 -25.03 -46.22
N GLY A 484 -2.35 -25.88 -46.53
CA GLY A 484 -2.22 -27.31 -46.82
C GLY A 484 -2.66 -28.17 -45.62
N MET A 485 -3.87 -28.75 -45.65
CA MET A 485 -4.35 -29.63 -44.56
C MET A 485 -3.57 -30.95 -44.49
N ILE A 486 -3.16 -31.37 -43.29
CA ILE A 486 -3.04 -32.78 -42.88
C ILE A 486 -3.18 -32.89 -41.35
N SER A 487 -3.64 -34.05 -40.88
CA SER A 487 -3.91 -34.34 -39.46
C SER A 487 -2.63 -34.34 -38.61
N ILE A 488 -2.66 -33.69 -37.44
CA ILE A 488 -1.65 -33.86 -36.40
C ILE A 488 -2.05 -35.05 -35.51
N ASP A 489 -1.34 -36.16 -35.65
CA ASP A 489 -1.32 -37.23 -34.65
C ASP A 489 -0.29 -36.89 -33.55
N SER A 490 -0.44 -37.44 -32.35
CA SER A 490 0.16 -36.88 -31.13
C SER A 490 1.58 -37.37 -30.83
N THR A 491 2.62 -36.56 -31.14
CA THR A 491 3.83 -36.34 -30.30
C THR A 491 4.73 -35.23 -30.90
N PRO A 492 5.45 -34.44 -30.08
CA PRO A 492 6.46 -33.48 -30.57
C PRO A 492 7.85 -34.13 -30.77
N PRO A 493 8.60 -33.77 -31.83
CA PRO A 493 9.98 -34.22 -32.04
C PRO A 493 11.02 -33.34 -31.32
N VAL A 494 12.24 -33.86 -31.18
CA VAL A 494 13.41 -33.19 -30.56
C VAL A 494 14.31 -32.58 -31.65
N ILE A 495 15.00 -31.47 -31.35
CA ILE A 495 16.01 -30.84 -32.20
C ILE A 495 17.34 -30.77 -31.43
N GLU A 496 18.44 -31.11 -32.10
CA GLU A 496 19.78 -31.21 -31.51
C GLU A 496 20.72 -30.12 -32.07
N ALA A 497 21.27 -29.31 -31.15
CA ALA A 497 22.36 -28.32 -31.33
C ALA A 497 22.12 -27.07 -32.22
N ILE A 498 22.83 -26.00 -31.87
CA ILE A 498 22.99 -24.74 -32.62
C ILE A 498 24.48 -24.35 -32.55
N THR A 499 25.05 -23.73 -33.59
CA THR A 499 26.46 -23.28 -33.60
C THR A 499 26.57 -21.78 -33.83
N ILE A 500 27.37 -21.11 -32.99
CA ILE A 500 27.68 -19.67 -33.08
C ILE A 500 29.15 -19.51 -33.50
N LYS A 501 29.47 -18.51 -34.33
CA LYS A 501 30.85 -18.12 -34.67
C LYS A 501 31.19 -16.76 -34.06
N SER A 502 32.37 -16.66 -33.45
CA SER A 502 32.94 -15.44 -32.91
C SER A 502 34.31 -15.11 -33.53
N ALA A 503 34.92 -14.02 -33.09
CA ALA A 503 36.27 -13.58 -33.49
C ALA A 503 37.38 -14.58 -33.08
N PRO A 504 38.61 -14.48 -33.64
CA PRO A 504 39.56 -15.61 -33.73
C PRO A 504 40.13 -16.23 -32.43
N ASP A 505 39.96 -15.60 -31.26
CA ASP A 505 40.64 -15.99 -30.01
C ASP A 505 39.69 -16.56 -28.94
N ILE A 506 38.67 -17.31 -29.34
CA ILE A 506 37.73 -18.01 -28.44
C ILE A 506 37.54 -19.46 -28.91
N GLU A 507 37.71 -20.45 -28.01
CA GLU A 507 37.46 -21.86 -28.32
C GLU A 507 35.97 -22.14 -28.57
N PRO A 508 35.61 -22.97 -29.57
CA PRO A 508 34.22 -23.23 -29.93
C PRO A 508 33.51 -24.12 -28.89
N VAL A 509 32.53 -23.56 -28.18
CA VAL A 509 31.65 -24.31 -27.27
C VAL A 509 30.62 -25.10 -28.08
N THR A 510 30.58 -26.41 -27.87
CA THR A 510 29.52 -27.30 -28.40
C THR A 510 28.46 -27.50 -27.31
N ILE A 511 27.18 -27.42 -27.66
CA ILE A 511 26.06 -27.60 -26.72
C ILE A 511 25.16 -28.73 -27.24
N GLU A 512 25.13 -29.84 -26.51
CA GLU A 512 24.14 -30.92 -26.68
C GLU A 512 22.80 -30.50 -26.02
N ALA A 513 21.67 -30.85 -26.63
CA ALA A 513 20.36 -30.34 -26.23
C ALA A 513 19.56 -31.35 -25.39
N ALA A 514 19.05 -30.91 -24.23
CA ALA A 514 18.11 -31.69 -23.41
C ALA A 514 17.01 -30.81 -22.79
N THR A 515 15.80 -30.96 -23.33
CA THR A 515 14.48 -30.68 -22.70
C THR A 515 14.24 -29.32 -21.99
N THR A 516 13.53 -28.45 -22.70
CA THR A 516 12.38 -27.66 -22.18
C THR A 516 12.56 -26.85 -20.89
N GLU A 517 13.39 -25.82 -20.94
CA GLU A 517 12.98 -24.44 -20.58
C GLU A 517 14.01 -23.46 -21.17
N VAL A 518 13.56 -22.37 -21.79
CA VAL A 518 14.44 -21.35 -22.40
C VAL A 518 14.16 -20.00 -21.75
N GLU A 519 14.98 -19.64 -20.77
CA GLU A 519 15.01 -18.26 -20.25
C GLU A 519 15.46 -17.28 -21.35
N PRO A 520 14.95 -16.04 -21.39
CA PRO A 520 15.46 -15.01 -22.29
C PRO A 520 16.91 -14.65 -21.96
N ILE A 521 17.84 -14.92 -22.89
CA ILE A 521 19.25 -14.55 -22.77
C ILE A 521 19.38 -13.03 -22.68
N THR A 522 19.57 -12.53 -21.46
CA THR A 522 19.71 -11.10 -21.20
C THR A 522 21.15 -10.66 -21.40
N ILE A 523 21.46 -10.13 -22.59
CA ILE A 523 22.74 -9.46 -22.86
C ILE A 523 22.80 -8.17 -22.04
N LYS A 524 23.77 -8.08 -21.12
CA LYS A 524 23.98 -6.89 -20.29
C LYS A 524 24.93 -5.91 -20.98
N SER A 525 24.41 -4.72 -21.28
CA SER A 525 25.12 -3.43 -21.42
C SER A 525 26.54 -3.48 -22.01
N ILE A 526 26.66 -3.10 -23.28
CA ILE A 526 27.88 -2.43 -23.78
C ILE A 526 27.75 -0.95 -23.40
N SER A 527 28.84 -0.35 -22.92
CA SER A 527 28.91 1.07 -22.54
C SER A 527 28.87 2.01 -23.75
N ASP A 528 28.37 3.23 -23.55
CA ASP A 528 28.34 4.27 -24.59
C ASP A 528 29.74 4.61 -25.12
N THR A 529 30.11 4.08 -26.30
CA THR A 529 30.86 4.74 -27.41
C THR A 529 31.34 3.78 -28.52
N GLU A 530 30.49 2.89 -29.05
CA GLU A 530 30.75 2.28 -30.38
C GLU A 530 29.48 1.72 -31.04
N THR A 531 29.42 1.72 -32.38
CA THR A 531 28.22 1.30 -33.15
C THR A 531 28.44 -0.07 -33.82
N VAL A 532 27.99 -1.14 -33.16
CA VAL A 532 28.05 -2.50 -33.71
C VAL A 532 26.89 -2.74 -34.68
N THR A 533 27.21 -3.00 -35.95
CA THR A 533 26.21 -3.37 -36.97
C THR A 533 26.16 -4.89 -37.13
N ILE A 534 25.06 -5.52 -36.71
CA ILE A 534 24.86 -6.97 -36.86
C ILE A 534 24.15 -7.24 -38.19
N GLY A 535 24.89 -7.72 -39.20
CA GLY A 535 24.34 -8.18 -40.46
C GLY A 535 23.89 -9.63 -40.40
N ILE A 536 22.60 -9.92 -40.58
CA ILE A 536 22.09 -11.28 -40.74
C ILE A 536 22.23 -11.67 -42.22
N THR A 537 23.08 -12.65 -42.51
CA THR A 537 23.18 -13.27 -43.85
C THR A 537 22.69 -14.71 -43.84
N THR A 538 21.53 -14.95 -44.45
CA THR A 538 21.07 -16.31 -44.79
C THR A 538 21.84 -16.84 -46.00
N THR A 539 22.84 -17.68 -45.76
CA THR A 539 23.56 -18.39 -46.82
C THR A 539 22.75 -19.59 -47.32
N GLU A 540 21.98 -19.40 -48.40
CA GLU A 540 21.64 -20.51 -49.29
C GLU A 540 22.91 -21.04 -49.97
N VAL A 541 22.97 -22.35 -50.25
CA VAL A 541 24.13 -22.97 -50.91
C VAL A 541 23.92 -22.92 -52.43
N GLY A 542 24.41 -21.86 -53.06
CA GLY A 542 24.48 -21.67 -54.53
C GLY A 542 25.92 -21.43 -55.02
N PRO A 543 26.27 -21.76 -56.28
CA PRO A 543 27.67 -21.92 -56.68
C PRO A 543 28.39 -20.64 -57.17
N ALA A 544 29.54 -20.36 -56.52
CA ALA A 544 30.80 -19.78 -57.03
C ALA A 544 30.83 -18.66 -58.10
N SER A 545 31.46 -17.50 -57.78
CA SER A 545 32.58 -16.91 -58.57
C SER A 545 33.23 -15.62 -57.99
N THR A 546 34.56 -15.54 -58.12
CA THR A 546 35.49 -14.38 -58.31
C THR A 546 35.40 -13.03 -57.55
N GLU A 547 36.41 -12.80 -56.70
CA GLU A 547 37.42 -11.70 -56.70
C GLU A 547 37.11 -10.17 -56.50
N ALA A 548 37.91 -9.53 -55.60
CA ALA A 548 38.79 -8.35 -55.84
C ALA A 548 38.67 -7.06 -54.96
N THR A 549 39.74 -6.81 -54.18
CA THR A 549 40.41 -5.49 -53.89
C THR A 549 39.87 -4.45 -52.88
N SER A 550 40.80 -3.62 -52.37
CA SER A 550 40.72 -2.60 -51.29
C SER A 550 41.51 -1.32 -51.74
N PRO A 551 42.19 -0.44 -50.93
CA PRO A 551 42.16 -0.05 -49.49
C PRO A 551 42.39 1.50 -49.17
N VAL A 552 42.70 1.85 -47.90
CA VAL A 552 43.56 2.96 -47.32
C VAL A 552 43.05 4.41 -47.03
N VAL A 553 43.32 4.95 -45.81
CA VAL A 553 44.08 6.22 -45.41
C VAL A 553 43.69 6.79 -44.00
N GLU A 554 44.59 7.54 -43.34
CA GLU A 554 44.73 7.90 -41.89
C GLU A 554 44.44 9.40 -41.46
N PRO A 555 44.51 9.79 -40.15
CA PRO A 555 43.96 11.06 -39.57
C PRO A 555 44.91 11.99 -38.73
N SER A 556 44.36 13.04 -38.05
CA SER A 556 44.97 14.00 -37.07
C SER A 556 43.84 14.80 -36.31
N THR A 557 43.91 15.77 -35.35
CA THR A 557 44.78 16.33 -34.23
C THR A 557 44.02 17.53 -33.58
N MET A 558 44.29 18.20 -32.42
CA MET A 558 44.90 17.95 -31.08
C MET A 558 44.85 19.28 -30.21
N GLU A 559 44.96 19.23 -28.85
CA GLU A 559 45.09 20.37 -27.85
C GLU A 559 43.86 21.34 -27.65
N SER A 560 43.58 22.07 -26.54
CA SER A 560 43.91 22.11 -25.07
C SER A 560 42.68 22.73 -24.28
N ASP A 561 42.59 23.33 -23.06
CA ASP A 561 43.47 23.92 -22.02
C ASP A 561 42.76 24.07 -20.61
N LEU A 562 43.19 24.98 -19.68
CA LEU A 562 42.75 25.13 -18.24
C LEU A 562 42.34 26.55 -17.75
N VAL A 563 41.67 26.66 -16.56
CA VAL A 563 41.85 27.68 -15.44
C VAL A 563 40.71 27.61 -14.36
N GLU A 564 40.97 28.04 -13.09
CA GLU A 564 40.09 27.89 -11.88
C GLU A 564 39.51 29.23 -11.25
N PRO A 565 39.22 29.45 -9.91
CA PRO A 565 37.91 29.99 -9.47
C PRO A 565 37.92 31.20 -8.47
N VAL A 566 36.75 31.62 -7.94
CA VAL A 566 36.59 32.73 -6.93
C VAL A 566 35.44 32.44 -5.91
N THR A 567 35.50 33.03 -4.70
CA THR A 567 34.51 32.93 -3.59
C THR A 567 34.18 34.30 -2.92
N VAL A 568 33.47 34.33 -1.77
CA VAL A 568 33.03 35.49 -0.92
C VAL A 568 31.65 36.08 -1.32
N GLY A 569 30.73 36.53 -0.43
CA GLY A 569 30.70 36.62 1.05
C GLY A 569 29.34 37.15 1.60
N THR A 570 29.24 37.47 2.91
CA THR A 570 27.99 37.82 3.63
C THR A 570 27.88 39.28 4.11
N THR A 571 26.67 39.79 4.42
CA THR A 571 26.42 40.96 5.31
C THR A 571 24.94 41.13 5.71
N ASN A 572 24.66 41.86 6.81
CA ASN A 572 23.34 42.26 7.31
C ASN A 572 23.25 43.80 7.48
N SER A 573 22.05 44.39 7.43
CA SER A 573 21.69 45.67 8.09
C SER A 573 20.15 45.84 8.20
N GLU A 574 19.68 46.82 9.01
CA GLU A 574 18.31 46.93 9.55
C GLU A 574 17.61 48.27 9.20
N VAL A 575 16.43 48.52 9.83
CA VAL A 575 15.72 49.84 9.97
C VAL A 575 14.88 50.24 8.73
N GLU A 576 13.67 50.83 8.79
CA GLU A 576 12.90 51.50 9.87
C GLU A 576 11.40 51.10 9.93
N SER A 577 10.62 51.74 10.81
CA SER A 577 9.20 51.42 11.11
C SER A 577 8.22 52.60 10.89
N VAL A 578 6.93 52.28 10.70
CA VAL A 578 5.80 53.20 10.96
C VAL A 578 4.69 52.43 11.68
N THR A 579 4.03 53.08 12.64
CA THR A 579 3.05 52.48 13.56
C THR A 579 1.60 52.84 13.21
N THR A 580 0.63 52.04 13.67
CA THR A 580 -0.56 52.58 14.35
C THR A 580 -1.26 51.54 15.22
N GLU A 581 -1.43 51.87 16.50
CA GLU A 581 -2.40 51.27 17.41
C GLU A 581 -3.82 51.88 17.12
N THR A 582 -4.94 51.54 17.76
CA THR A 582 -5.22 50.71 18.95
C THR A 582 -6.66 50.19 18.89
N THR A 583 -6.97 48.96 19.34
CA THR A 583 -8.31 48.66 19.92
C THR A 583 -8.31 47.49 20.93
N ALA A 584 -7.35 47.48 21.85
CA ALA A 584 -7.29 46.49 22.92
C ALA A 584 -8.40 46.71 23.98
N SER A 585 -9.55 46.02 23.85
CA SER A 585 -10.58 46.03 24.92
C SER A 585 -11.46 44.78 25.07
N LYS A 586 -11.20 43.67 24.34
CA LYS A 586 -12.06 42.46 24.37
C LYS A 586 -11.36 41.10 24.55
N VAL A 587 -10.05 41.08 24.79
CA VAL A 587 -9.29 39.82 25.02
C VAL A 587 -9.22 39.43 26.51
N GLN A 588 -9.52 40.36 27.42
CA GLN A 588 -9.31 40.24 28.87
C GLN A 588 -10.39 39.39 29.61
N ALA A 589 -10.84 38.31 28.98
CA ALA A 589 -11.82 37.36 29.53
C ALA A 589 -11.47 35.87 29.33
N LEU A 590 -10.39 35.55 28.60
CA LEU A 590 -9.93 34.17 28.35
C LEU A 590 -8.49 33.88 28.83
N THR A 591 -7.77 34.90 29.31
CA THR A 591 -6.34 34.79 29.69
C THR A 591 -6.09 34.36 31.14
N THR A 592 -7.10 33.82 31.83
CA THR A 592 -7.06 33.50 33.27
C THR A 592 -7.00 32.00 33.57
N ILE A 593 -7.03 31.12 32.56
CA ILE A 593 -6.84 29.66 32.72
C ILE A 593 -5.63 29.18 31.89
N SER A 594 -4.56 29.98 31.86
CA SER A 594 -3.28 29.63 31.23
C SER A 594 -2.06 30.11 32.03
N LYS A 595 -2.23 30.41 33.33
CA LYS A 595 -1.17 30.93 34.22
C LYS A 595 -0.97 30.07 35.47
N GLU A 596 -0.78 28.77 35.29
CA GLU A 596 -0.15 27.94 36.33
C GLU A 596 0.80 26.85 35.79
N TRP A 597 1.23 26.96 34.52
CA TRP A 597 2.34 26.19 33.96
C TRP A 597 3.39 27.16 33.43
N HIS A 598 4.50 27.32 34.16
CA HIS A 598 5.63 28.14 33.74
C HIS A 598 6.56 27.35 32.83
N LEU A 599 6.34 27.44 31.51
CA LEU A 599 7.43 27.23 30.56
C LEU A 599 8.41 28.41 30.68
N VAL A 600 9.57 28.15 31.29
CA VAL A 600 10.70 29.08 31.30
C VAL A 600 11.23 29.20 29.87
N PRO A 601 11.55 30.41 29.36
CA PRO A 601 12.18 30.53 28.05
C PRO A 601 13.57 29.91 28.10
N ALA A 602 13.78 28.85 27.32
CA ALA A 602 15.11 28.33 27.06
C ALA A 602 15.84 29.28 26.08
N GLY A 603 16.55 30.27 26.62
CA GLY A 603 17.79 30.73 25.98
C GLY A 603 18.84 29.62 26.00
N ASP A 604 20.01 29.83 25.40
CA ASP A 604 21.06 28.82 25.16
C ASP A 604 21.71 28.19 26.42
N VAL A 605 20.91 27.42 27.16
CA VAL A 605 21.34 26.43 28.12
C VAL A 605 21.27 25.09 27.41
N LYS A 606 22.39 24.65 26.82
CA LYS A 606 22.53 23.25 26.38
C LYS A 606 22.38 22.36 27.61
N MET A 607 21.19 21.79 27.78
CA MET A 607 20.96 20.68 28.70
C MET A 607 21.99 19.60 28.38
N PRO A 608 22.70 19.04 29.39
CA PRO A 608 23.71 18.04 29.13
C PRO A 608 23.06 16.82 28.46
N SER A 609 23.68 16.34 27.37
CA SER A 609 23.27 15.13 26.66
C SER A 609 23.16 13.98 27.66
N THR A 610 22.06 13.23 27.61
CA THR A 610 21.87 12.03 28.42
C THR A 610 22.59 10.81 27.84
N LEU A 611 23.15 10.95 26.63
CA LEU A 611 23.94 9.95 25.92
C LEU A 611 25.37 10.42 25.68
N ILE A 612 26.29 9.46 25.57
CA ILE A 612 27.58 9.62 24.89
C ILE A 612 27.52 8.74 23.64
N SER A 613 27.67 9.33 22.45
CA SER A 613 27.62 8.64 21.17
C SER A 613 28.97 8.72 20.46
N ASN A 614 29.49 7.57 20.05
CA ASN A 614 30.77 7.42 19.35
C ASN A 614 30.61 6.50 18.13
N ARG A 615 31.54 6.60 17.18
CA ARG A 615 31.73 5.63 16.09
C ARG A 615 33.19 5.16 16.09
N ILE A 616 33.43 3.89 15.82
CA ILE A 616 34.75 3.30 15.54
C ILE A 616 34.71 2.58 14.20
N ASP A 617 35.84 2.39 13.54
CA ASP A 617 35.89 1.67 12.26
C ASP A 617 35.58 0.18 12.42
N ALA A 618 34.91 -0.41 11.43
CA ALA A 618 34.65 -1.85 11.37
C ALA A 618 35.83 -2.57 10.65
N PRO A 619 36.09 -3.87 10.91
CA PRO A 619 37.28 -4.57 10.38
C PRO A 619 37.39 -4.73 8.85
N GLN A 620 36.32 -4.39 8.11
CA GLN A 620 36.22 -4.50 6.64
C GLN A 620 35.91 -3.14 6.02
N VAL A 621 34.71 -2.60 6.30
CA VAL A 621 34.24 -1.30 5.81
C VAL A 621 33.14 -0.73 6.71
N GLY A 622 33.08 0.58 6.85
CA GLY A 622 32.06 1.26 7.65
C GLY A 622 32.42 1.33 9.13
N THR A 623 31.43 1.56 9.99
CA THR A 623 31.65 1.85 11.43
C THR A 623 30.74 1.04 12.34
N ILE A 624 31.21 0.78 13.56
CA ILE A 624 30.40 0.32 14.69
C ILE A 624 30.00 1.57 15.50
N LYS A 625 28.69 1.77 15.68
CA LYS A 625 28.14 2.87 16.48
C LYS A 625 28.04 2.42 17.95
N ILE A 626 28.48 3.25 18.88
CA ILE A 626 28.49 2.97 20.31
C ILE A 626 27.71 4.06 21.03
N ILE A 627 26.62 3.69 21.70
CA ILE A 627 25.78 4.60 22.49
C ILE A 627 25.88 4.21 23.97
N GLN A 628 26.30 5.14 24.83
CA GLN A 628 26.38 4.93 26.27
C GLN A 628 25.37 5.80 27.02
N LEU A 629 24.50 5.16 27.81
CA LEU A 629 23.54 5.84 28.68
C LEU A 629 24.28 6.56 29.83
N ASN A 630 24.02 7.86 29.99
CA ASN A 630 24.76 8.76 30.87
C ASN A 630 23.85 9.74 31.65
N ARG A 631 23.04 9.22 32.58
CA ARG A 631 22.38 10.00 33.64
C ARG A 631 22.77 9.46 35.03
N PRO A 632 23.99 9.71 35.55
CA PRO A 632 24.46 9.14 36.82
C PRO A 632 23.51 9.38 37.99
N ALA A 633 23.06 10.64 38.18
CA ALA A 633 22.16 11.03 39.27
C ALA A 633 20.75 10.41 39.19
N ALA A 634 20.32 9.99 37.99
CA ALA A 634 19.05 9.30 37.76
C ALA A 634 19.23 7.79 37.52
N LYS A 635 20.45 7.24 37.70
CA LYS A 635 20.81 5.84 37.43
C LYS A 635 20.38 5.37 36.03
N ASN A 636 20.60 6.20 35.02
CA ASN A 636 20.17 5.95 33.64
C ASN A 636 18.68 5.63 33.50
N ALA A 637 17.82 6.20 34.34
CA ALA A 637 16.38 6.13 34.12
C ALA A 637 16.00 6.82 32.81
N LEU A 638 15.03 6.26 32.10
CA LEU A 638 14.53 6.72 30.81
C LEU A 638 13.62 7.92 31.04
N SER A 639 14.19 9.11 30.85
CA SER A 639 13.49 10.39 30.80
C SER A 639 12.86 10.64 29.43
N VAL A 640 11.99 11.65 29.34
CA VAL A 640 11.51 12.16 28.04
C VAL A 640 12.70 12.53 27.13
N GLN A 641 13.70 13.22 27.68
CA GLN A 641 14.93 13.59 26.96
C GLN A 641 15.71 12.36 26.47
N MET A 642 15.95 11.36 27.32
CA MET A 642 16.71 10.17 26.93
C MET A 642 15.99 9.32 25.88
N VAL A 643 14.66 9.22 25.95
CA VAL A 643 13.86 8.52 24.92
C VAL A 643 13.87 9.27 23.58
N HIS A 644 13.93 10.60 23.60
CA HIS A 644 14.08 11.42 22.40
C HIS A 644 15.49 11.31 21.79
N GLU A 645 16.55 11.51 22.59
CA GLU A 645 17.94 11.39 22.13
C GLU A 645 18.22 9.99 21.55
N LEU A 646 17.79 8.92 22.25
CA LEU A 646 17.88 7.56 21.72
C LEU A 646 17.07 7.37 20.45
N SER A 647 15.90 8.02 20.30
CA SER A 647 15.12 7.94 19.07
C SER A 647 15.89 8.53 17.89
N CYS A 648 16.51 9.70 18.05
CA CYS A 648 17.30 10.34 16.99
C CYS A 648 18.51 9.48 16.58
N GLU A 649 19.25 8.91 17.54
CA GLU A 649 20.42 8.06 17.27
C GLU A 649 20.03 6.73 16.57
N ILE A 650 18.85 6.16 16.87
CA ILE A 650 18.33 4.97 16.18
C ILE A 650 17.77 5.31 14.81
N GLU A 651 17.15 6.49 14.64
CA GLU A 651 16.59 6.98 13.38
C GLU A 651 17.69 7.34 12.37
N GLU A 652 18.84 7.86 12.82
CA GLU A 652 20.07 8.02 12.03
C GLU A 652 20.47 6.69 11.37
N ILE A 653 20.58 5.63 12.18
CA ILE A 653 20.97 4.28 11.74
C ILE A 653 19.89 3.62 10.87
N HIS A 654 18.62 3.98 11.05
CA HIS A 654 17.52 3.46 10.22
C HIS A 654 17.53 4.08 8.81
N ASN A 655 17.72 5.39 8.71
CA ASN A 655 17.73 6.12 7.44
C ASN A 655 18.98 5.89 6.59
N GLU A 656 20.03 5.30 7.17
CA GLU A 656 21.18 4.74 6.46
C GLU A 656 20.82 3.59 5.48
N ARG A 657 19.67 2.92 5.65
CA ARG A 657 19.13 1.87 4.75
C ARG A 657 20.18 0.78 4.42
N HIS A 658 20.23 0.29 3.18
CA HIS A 658 21.15 -0.78 2.75
C HIS A 658 22.56 -0.29 2.38
N MET A 659 22.70 1.00 2.05
CA MET A 659 23.94 1.62 1.55
C MET A 659 24.78 2.30 2.63
N GLY A 660 24.23 2.51 3.83
CA GLY A 660 24.89 3.28 4.89
C GLY A 660 26.14 2.62 5.48
N GLY A 661 26.85 3.40 6.30
CA GLY A 661 28.16 3.04 6.85
C GLY A 661 28.10 2.19 8.11
N THR A 662 26.99 2.16 8.85
CA THR A 662 26.91 1.42 10.12
C THR A 662 26.88 -0.08 9.87
N ARG A 663 27.65 -0.83 10.66
CA ARG A 663 27.76 -2.30 10.59
C ARG A 663 27.20 -3.00 11.81
N ALA A 664 27.32 -2.40 12.99
CA ALA A 664 26.70 -2.85 14.22
C ALA A 664 26.45 -1.66 15.17
N LEU A 665 25.53 -1.86 16.12
CA LEU A 665 25.23 -0.93 17.20
C LEU A 665 25.48 -1.58 18.56
N VAL A 666 26.27 -0.94 19.40
CA VAL A 666 26.50 -1.32 20.80
C VAL A 666 25.82 -0.30 21.72
N ILE A 667 24.91 -0.77 22.59
CA ILE A 667 24.26 0.05 23.63
C ILE A 667 24.80 -0.38 24.99
N ALA A 668 25.42 0.55 25.71
CA ALA A 668 26.07 0.31 26.99
C ALA A 668 25.73 1.40 28.02
N SER A 669 26.38 1.34 29.18
CA SER A 669 26.31 2.39 30.21
C SER A 669 27.61 3.18 30.27
N ALA A 670 27.52 4.46 30.63
CA ALA A 670 28.64 5.27 31.12
C ALA A 670 28.74 5.26 32.66
N VAL A 671 27.76 4.67 33.36
CA VAL A 671 27.55 4.73 34.81
C VAL A 671 27.79 3.37 35.45
N ASP A 672 28.67 3.29 36.44
CA ASP A 672 28.97 2.02 37.13
C ASP A 672 27.80 1.56 38.01
N GLY A 673 27.58 0.24 38.08
CA GLY A 673 26.53 -0.39 38.90
C GLY A 673 25.10 -0.31 38.36
N VAL A 674 24.88 0.33 37.21
CA VAL A 674 23.58 0.38 36.53
C VAL A 674 23.72 0.45 35.01
N PHE A 675 22.94 -0.37 34.31
CA PHE A 675 22.70 -0.25 32.88
C PHE A 675 21.60 0.78 32.65
N CYS A 676 20.39 0.50 33.14
CA CYS A 676 19.23 1.38 33.10
C CYS A 676 18.24 1.01 34.21
N ALA A 677 17.83 1.99 35.02
CA ALA A 677 16.92 1.79 36.14
C ALA A 677 15.42 1.69 35.76
N GLY A 678 15.08 1.71 34.47
CA GLY A 678 13.70 1.72 33.98
C GLY A 678 13.20 3.11 33.65
N ALA A 679 11.87 3.29 33.54
CA ALA A 679 11.28 4.61 33.29
C ALA A 679 11.56 5.57 34.45
N ASP A 680 11.77 6.86 34.17
CA ASP A 680 12.02 7.84 35.23
C ASP A 680 10.74 8.10 36.05
N LEU A 681 10.63 7.42 37.19
CA LEU A 681 9.48 7.50 38.08
C LEU A 681 9.34 8.86 38.77
N LYS A 682 10.34 9.76 38.69
CA LYS A 682 10.18 11.15 39.16
C LYS A 682 9.43 11.96 38.10
N GLU A 683 9.89 11.91 36.86
CA GLU A 683 9.21 12.56 35.73
C GLU A 683 7.77 12.01 35.57
N ARG A 684 7.60 10.68 35.63
CA ARG A 684 6.29 10.02 35.51
C ARG A 684 5.32 10.25 36.67
N LYS A 685 5.77 10.72 37.84
CA LYS A 685 4.88 10.94 39.00
C LYS A 685 3.88 12.07 38.75
N ASP A 686 4.35 13.12 38.07
CA ASP A 686 3.62 14.38 37.91
C ASP A 686 3.06 14.55 36.48
N MET A 687 3.18 13.52 35.63
CA MET A 687 2.55 13.43 34.30
C MET A 687 1.04 13.16 34.39
N SER A 688 0.27 13.79 33.51
CA SER A 688 -1.11 13.40 33.23
C SER A 688 -1.20 12.02 32.55
N LEU A 689 -2.43 11.51 32.41
CA LEU A 689 -2.70 10.28 31.64
C LEU A 689 -2.24 10.43 30.18
N THR A 690 -2.50 11.58 29.55
CA THR A 690 -2.13 11.86 28.16
C THR A 690 -0.62 11.93 27.97
N GLU A 691 0.10 12.59 28.88
CA GLU A 691 1.57 12.64 28.84
C GLU A 691 2.18 11.25 29.10
N THR A 692 1.59 10.47 30.01
CA THR A 692 1.99 9.07 30.23
C THR A 692 1.76 8.21 28.98
N GLN A 693 0.64 8.39 28.27
CA GLN A 693 0.36 7.71 27.00
C GLN A 693 1.33 8.14 25.89
N ALA A 694 1.63 9.43 25.76
CA ALA A 694 2.60 9.95 24.81
C ALA A 694 4.02 9.41 25.09
N PHE A 695 4.49 9.47 26.33
CA PHE A 695 5.78 8.91 26.74
C PHE A 695 5.88 7.40 26.46
N LEU A 696 4.85 6.62 26.82
CA LEU A 696 4.81 5.19 26.52
C LEU A 696 4.78 4.90 25.02
N THR A 697 4.13 5.74 24.21
CA THR A 697 4.09 5.62 22.75
C THR A 697 5.47 5.89 22.15
N SER A 698 6.14 6.97 22.55
CA SER A 698 7.51 7.27 22.13
C SER A 698 8.50 6.17 22.54
N LEU A 699 8.40 5.66 23.77
CA LEU A 699 9.24 4.56 24.27
C LEU A 699 9.02 3.25 23.49
N ARG A 700 7.76 2.91 23.19
CA ARG A 700 7.40 1.77 22.33
C ARG A 700 7.88 1.95 20.90
N GLY A 701 7.81 3.16 20.36
CA GLY A 701 8.31 3.51 19.03
C GLY A 701 9.83 3.31 18.93
N LEU A 702 10.59 3.88 19.87
CA LEU A 702 12.02 3.66 20.02
C LEU A 702 12.38 2.17 20.06
N TYR A 703 11.72 1.39 20.93
CA TYR A 703 12.00 -0.04 21.09
C TYR A 703 11.56 -0.88 19.89
N SER A 704 10.54 -0.45 19.15
CA SER A 704 10.14 -1.08 17.89
C SER A 704 11.17 -0.82 16.79
N ARG A 705 11.66 0.42 16.64
CA ARG A 705 12.72 0.77 15.69
C ARG A 705 14.04 0.06 15.99
N LEU A 706 14.49 0.07 17.26
CA LEU A 706 15.71 -0.62 17.71
C LEU A 706 15.65 -2.14 17.41
N ALA A 707 14.51 -2.78 17.70
CA ALA A 707 14.30 -4.20 17.43
C ALA A 707 14.08 -4.52 15.93
N ALA A 708 13.91 -3.50 15.07
CA ALA A 708 13.74 -3.63 13.63
C ALA A 708 14.96 -3.12 12.83
N LEU A 709 16.06 -2.73 13.49
CA LEU A 709 17.29 -2.39 12.78
C LEU A 709 17.82 -3.63 12.06
N PRO A 710 18.16 -3.55 10.76
CA PRO A 710 18.65 -4.70 10.00
C PRO A 710 20.09 -5.10 10.35
N ILE A 711 20.79 -4.27 11.14
CA ILE A 711 22.15 -4.53 11.61
C ILE A 711 22.17 -5.22 12.98
N PRO A 712 23.24 -5.95 13.33
CA PRO A 712 23.49 -6.44 14.68
C PRO A 712 23.36 -5.33 15.74
N THR A 713 22.62 -5.63 16.80
CA THR A 713 22.44 -4.74 17.97
C THR A 713 22.81 -5.50 19.25
N ILE A 714 23.65 -4.89 20.09
CA ILE A 714 24.27 -5.54 21.26
C ILE A 714 24.00 -4.69 22.50
N ALA A 715 23.44 -5.28 23.56
CA ALA A 715 23.28 -4.63 24.86
C ALA A 715 24.38 -5.10 25.84
N CYS A 716 25.20 -4.16 26.32
CA CYS A 716 26.28 -4.38 27.30
C CYS A 716 25.79 -4.00 28.70
N VAL A 717 25.25 -4.98 29.41
CA VAL A 717 24.62 -4.82 30.72
C VAL A 717 25.63 -5.03 31.85
N SER A 718 25.90 -3.98 32.61
CA SER A 718 26.59 -4.08 33.91
C SER A 718 25.71 -3.49 35.00
N GLY A 719 25.64 -4.15 36.15
CA GLY A 719 24.71 -3.78 37.21
C GLY A 719 23.24 -3.91 36.81
N HIS A 720 22.41 -3.00 37.30
CA HIS A 720 20.95 -3.12 37.24
C HIS A 720 20.38 -2.78 35.85
N ALA A 721 19.58 -3.69 35.30
CA ALA A 721 18.68 -3.47 34.17
C ALA A 721 17.24 -3.79 34.63
N LEU A 722 16.43 -2.75 34.87
CA LEU A 722 15.14 -2.88 35.55
C LEU A 722 14.00 -2.36 34.68
N GLY A 723 12.91 -3.12 34.59
CA GLY A 723 11.71 -2.73 33.86
C GLY A 723 12.03 -2.33 32.42
N GLY A 724 11.62 -1.13 32.02
CA GLY A 724 12.02 -0.48 30.75
C GLY A 724 13.52 -0.60 30.40
N GLY A 725 14.42 -0.61 31.38
CA GLY A 725 15.86 -0.78 31.16
C GLY A 725 16.28 -2.20 30.79
N LEU A 726 15.53 -3.21 31.21
CA LEU A 726 15.62 -4.56 30.66
C LEU A 726 14.88 -4.66 29.32
N GLU A 727 13.73 -4.01 29.17
CA GLU A 727 12.99 -3.97 27.89
C GLU A 727 13.86 -3.40 26.75
N LEU A 728 14.71 -2.40 27.01
CA LEU A 728 15.76 -1.92 26.09
C LEU A 728 16.73 -3.05 25.67
N ALA A 729 17.29 -3.77 26.64
CA ALA A 729 18.23 -4.87 26.38
C ALA A 729 17.57 -6.09 25.69
N LEU A 730 16.25 -6.28 25.88
CA LEU A 730 15.43 -7.26 25.16
C LEU A 730 15.14 -6.85 23.70
N CYS A 731 15.36 -5.60 23.32
CA CYS A 731 15.26 -5.14 21.92
C CYS A 731 16.55 -5.33 21.13
N CYS A 732 17.69 -5.54 21.79
CA CYS A 732 18.93 -5.89 21.12
C CYS A 732 18.93 -7.37 20.68
N HIS A 733 19.57 -7.67 19.55
CA HIS A 733 19.77 -9.06 19.09
C HIS A 733 20.56 -9.87 20.14
N LEU A 734 21.64 -9.29 20.67
CA LEU A 734 22.56 -9.96 21.60
C LEU A 734 22.71 -9.19 22.92
N ARG A 735 22.98 -9.91 24.01
CA ARG A 735 23.20 -9.38 25.37
C ARG A 735 24.51 -9.90 25.95
N VAL A 736 25.41 -8.98 26.28
CA VAL A 736 26.62 -9.21 27.08
C VAL A 736 26.32 -8.75 28.51
N PHE A 737 26.45 -9.64 29.49
CA PHE A 737 26.27 -9.29 30.92
C PHE A 737 27.61 -9.39 31.65
N ALA A 738 27.96 -8.37 32.43
CA ALA A 738 28.99 -8.50 33.45
C ALA A 738 28.48 -9.33 34.64
N SER A 739 29.38 -9.91 35.44
CA SER A 739 29.04 -10.74 36.60
C SER A 739 28.22 -10.00 37.67
N ASN A 740 28.36 -8.68 37.75
CA ASN A 740 27.56 -7.81 38.62
C ASN A 740 26.15 -7.47 38.08
N ALA A 741 25.75 -7.97 36.90
CA ALA A 741 24.48 -7.61 36.28
C ALA A 741 23.27 -8.25 36.97
N VAL A 742 22.17 -7.49 37.07
CA VAL A 742 20.88 -7.95 37.62
C VAL A 742 19.75 -7.47 36.72
N ALA A 743 19.00 -8.40 36.15
CA ALA A 743 17.86 -8.15 35.26
C ALA A 743 16.53 -8.36 36.01
N ALA A 744 15.57 -7.42 35.91
CA ALA A 744 14.25 -7.57 36.52
C ALA A 744 13.14 -6.88 35.72
N LEU A 745 11.90 -7.36 35.87
CA LEU A 745 10.66 -6.68 35.44
C LEU A 745 9.76 -6.44 36.68
N PRO A 746 10.08 -5.45 37.54
CA PRO A 746 9.42 -5.26 38.83
C PRO A 746 8.04 -4.59 38.78
N GLU A 747 7.53 -4.25 37.60
CA GLU A 747 6.34 -3.42 37.37
C GLU A 747 5.09 -3.87 38.14
N THR A 748 4.89 -5.18 38.32
CA THR A 748 3.76 -5.74 39.08
C THR A 748 3.71 -5.29 40.53
N ARG A 749 4.88 -5.02 41.13
CA ARG A 749 5.03 -4.44 42.48
C ARG A 749 4.64 -2.95 42.56
N LEU A 750 4.48 -2.30 41.41
CA LEU A 750 4.00 -0.93 41.26
C LEU A 750 2.56 -0.88 40.70
N ALA A 751 1.83 -2.01 40.73
CA ALA A 751 0.48 -2.18 40.19
C ALA A 751 0.35 -1.84 38.69
N ILE A 752 1.44 -2.01 37.93
CA ILE A 752 1.48 -1.88 36.46
C ILE A 752 2.10 -3.15 35.83
N ILE A 753 2.23 -3.17 34.51
CA ILE A 753 2.90 -4.26 33.77
C ILE A 753 4.09 -3.72 32.97
N PRO A 754 5.07 -4.57 32.59
CA PRO A 754 6.15 -4.21 31.67
C PRO A 754 5.55 -3.66 30.36
N GLY A 755 5.87 -2.40 30.05
CA GLY A 755 5.04 -1.54 29.23
C GLY A 755 5.53 -1.31 27.81
N ALA A 756 6.81 -1.59 27.51
CA ALA A 756 7.44 -1.34 26.21
C ALA A 756 7.88 -2.63 25.47
N GLY A 757 7.74 -3.79 26.11
CA GLY A 757 7.63 -5.10 25.45
C GLY A 757 8.18 -6.31 26.20
N GLY A 758 8.50 -6.18 27.49
CA GLY A 758 8.97 -7.30 28.33
C GLY A 758 7.97 -8.45 28.38
N THR A 759 6.67 -8.16 28.34
CA THR A 759 5.59 -9.16 28.30
C THR A 759 5.56 -10.03 27.05
N TYR A 760 6.14 -9.60 25.92
CA TYR A 760 6.17 -10.39 24.67
C TYR A 760 7.59 -10.74 24.16
N ARG A 761 8.61 -9.95 24.49
CA ARG A 761 10.01 -10.28 24.14
C ARG A 761 10.64 -11.28 25.12
N LEU A 762 10.38 -11.16 26.42
CA LEU A 762 10.99 -12.03 27.43
C LEU A 762 10.58 -13.52 27.26
N PRO A 763 9.29 -13.89 27.06
CA PRO A 763 8.90 -15.29 26.89
C PRO A 763 9.60 -16.00 25.71
N ASN A 764 9.91 -15.26 24.64
CA ASN A 764 10.60 -15.80 23.46
C ASN A 764 12.11 -15.98 23.68
N ILE A 765 12.69 -15.37 24.72
CA ILE A 765 14.12 -15.43 25.03
C ILE A 765 14.43 -16.41 26.17
N VAL A 766 13.59 -16.45 27.22
CA VAL A 766 13.81 -17.32 28.41
C VAL A 766 12.79 -18.44 28.58
N GLY A 767 11.81 -18.54 27.67
CA GLY A 767 10.66 -19.42 27.81
C GLY A 767 9.59 -18.88 28.77
N MET A 768 8.34 -19.26 28.53
CA MET A 768 7.18 -18.74 29.27
C MET A 768 7.29 -18.91 30.80
N SER A 769 7.82 -20.03 31.29
CA SER A 769 7.92 -20.28 32.74
C SER A 769 8.84 -19.29 33.47
N ASN A 770 10.01 -18.98 32.90
CA ASN A 770 10.94 -18.03 33.50
C ASN A 770 10.42 -16.59 33.36
N ALA A 771 9.76 -16.26 32.24
CA ALA A 771 9.14 -14.95 32.05
C ALA A 771 8.00 -14.70 33.04
N LEU A 772 7.14 -15.69 33.29
CA LEU A 772 6.08 -15.61 34.30
C LEU A 772 6.65 -15.41 35.72
N ASP A 773 7.66 -16.19 36.11
CA ASP A 773 8.34 -16.02 37.40
C ASP A 773 8.94 -14.61 37.55
N MET A 774 9.72 -14.14 36.57
CA MET A 774 10.30 -12.80 36.58
C MET A 774 9.26 -11.68 36.68
N ILE A 775 8.16 -11.76 35.92
CA ILE A 775 7.14 -10.70 35.84
C ILE A 775 6.20 -10.74 37.05
N LEU A 776 5.69 -11.92 37.44
CA LEU A 776 4.71 -12.05 38.51
C LEU A 776 5.34 -11.84 39.89
N THR A 777 6.58 -12.28 40.11
CA THR A 777 7.29 -12.02 41.37
C THR A 777 7.97 -10.65 41.38
N GLY A 778 8.30 -10.09 40.20
CA GLY A 778 9.13 -8.89 40.04
C GLY A 778 10.57 -9.06 40.54
N ARG A 779 11.09 -10.30 40.60
CA ARG A 779 12.43 -10.58 41.17
C ARG A 779 13.58 -10.14 40.26
N GLY A 780 14.74 -9.93 40.87
CA GLY A 780 16.01 -9.79 40.15
C GLY A 780 16.60 -11.15 39.81
N VAL A 781 17.06 -11.30 38.58
CA VAL A 781 17.82 -12.44 38.06
C VAL A 781 19.29 -12.01 37.95
N PRO A 782 20.22 -12.62 38.71
CA PRO A 782 21.65 -12.32 38.60
C PRO A 782 22.25 -12.88 37.31
N ALA A 783 23.36 -12.30 36.86
CA ALA A 783 23.99 -12.61 35.57
C ALA A 783 24.29 -14.10 35.32
N SER A 784 24.68 -14.85 36.37
CA SER A 784 24.96 -16.30 36.31
C SER A 784 23.71 -17.19 36.22
N GLU A 785 22.53 -16.64 36.54
CA GLU A 785 21.24 -17.27 36.30
C GLU A 785 20.68 -16.85 34.93
N ALA A 786 20.82 -15.57 34.58
CA ALA A 786 20.46 -15.01 33.27
C ALA A 786 21.13 -15.77 32.11
N ALA A 787 22.39 -16.18 32.27
CA ALA A 787 23.10 -17.02 31.30
C ALA A 787 22.49 -18.44 31.16
N LYS A 788 22.04 -19.05 32.27
CA LYS A 788 21.45 -20.39 32.27
C LYS A 788 20.06 -20.44 31.64
N MET A 789 19.31 -19.33 31.70
CA MET A 789 17.98 -19.21 31.08
C MET A 789 18.00 -18.60 29.67
N GLY A 790 19.16 -18.37 29.06
CA GLY A 790 19.27 -17.80 27.70
C GLY A 790 19.08 -16.27 27.59
N LEU A 791 18.83 -15.57 28.70
CA LEU A 791 18.71 -14.10 28.73
C LEU A 791 20.03 -13.40 28.38
N CYS A 792 21.16 -14.00 28.80
CA CYS A 792 22.50 -13.51 28.53
C CYS A 792 23.21 -14.41 27.50
N ASN A 793 23.79 -13.81 26.46
CA ASN A 793 24.53 -14.53 25.41
C ASN A 793 26.03 -14.65 25.70
N ARG A 794 26.61 -13.73 26.49
CA ARG A 794 28.01 -13.72 26.93
C ARG A 794 28.11 -13.17 28.36
N LEU A 795 28.60 -13.99 29.30
CA LEU A 795 28.84 -13.60 30.68
C LEU A 795 30.32 -13.32 30.89
N VAL A 796 30.67 -12.16 31.47
CA VAL A 796 32.08 -11.72 31.66
C VAL A 796 32.41 -11.37 33.11
N GLY A 797 33.68 -11.55 33.49
CA GLY A 797 34.18 -11.25 34.84
C GLY A 797 33.61 -12.15 35.94
N ALA A 798 33.27 -13.41 35.60
CA ALA A 798 32.66 -14.40 36.50
C ALA A 798 33.66 -15.51 36.93
N ASP A 799 34.85 -15.49 36.36
CA ASP A 799 35.98 -16.41 36.55
C ASP A 799 36.91 -16.01 37.70
N GLY A 800 36.93 -14.72 38.06
CA GLY A 800 37.67 -14.21 39.24
C GLY A 800 39.19 -14.08 39.05
N SER A 801 39.68 -14.09 37.81
CA SER A 801 41.09 -13.81 37.47
C SER A 801 41.58 -12.46 38.00
N GLU A 802 42.88 -12.35 38.26
CA GLU A 802 43.48 -11.11 38.79
C GLU A 802 43.36 -9.93 37.80
N ASP A 803 43.48 -10.20 36.49
CA ASP A 803 43.24 -9.20 35.43
C ASP A 803 41.82 -8.62 35.45
N THR A 804 40.81 -9.42 35.84
CA THR A 804 39.42 -8.97 36.00
C THR A 804 39.26 -7.94 37.13
N GLN A 805 40.18 -7.86 38.09
CA GLN A 805 40.11 -6.88 39.18
C GLN A 805 40.58 -5.47 38.76
N ALA A 806 41.31 -5.35 37.64
CA ALA A 806 41.84 -4.07 37.16
C ALA A 806 40.78 -3.22 36.41
N PHE A 807 39.79 -3.86 35.78
CA PHE A 807 38.80 -3.20 34.94
C PHE A 807 37.43 -3.13 35.62
N SER A 808 36.70 -2.03 35.43
CA SER A 808 35.31 -1.99 35.89
C SER A 808 34.45 -2.95 35.07
N ASN A 809 33.52 -3.65 35.73
CA ASN A 809 32.57 -4.57 35.09
C ASN A 809 31.83 -3.93 33.88
N ARG A 810 31.63 -2.62 33.91
CA ARG A 810 31.03 -1.83 32.82
C ARG A 810 31.93 -1.73 31.60
N VAL A 811 33.24 -1.52 31.80
CA VAL A 811 34.24 -1.48 30.72
C VAL A 811 34.39 -2.87 30.11
N LEU A 812 34.56 -3.92 30.92
CA LEU A 812 34.70 -5.30 30.43
C LEU A 812 33.51 -5.76 29.57
N ALA A 813 32.27 -5.41 29.96
CA ALA A 813 31.08 -5.69 29.16
C ALA A 813 31.00 -4.87 27.87
N LEU A 814 31.48 -3.61 27.87
CA LEU A 814 31.54 -2.75 26.69
C LEU A 814 32.60 -3.28 25.70
N GLU A 815 33.82 -3.55 26.16
CA GLU A 815 34.92 -4.10 25.34
C GLU A 815 34.53 -5.44 24.71
N THR A 816 33.91 -6.35 25.48
CA THR A 816 33.40 -7.62 24.94
C THR A 816 32.28 -7.40 23.92
N GLY A 817 31.45 -6.37 24.09
CA GLY A 817 30.43 -5.99 23.12
C GLY A 817 31.00 -5.41 21.83
N ILE A 818 32.07 -4.61 21.93
CA ILE A 818 32.83 -4.09 20.80
C ILE A 818 33.50 -5.24 20.04
N GLN A 819 34.23 -6.12 20.71
CA GLN A 819 34.87 -7.30 20.11
C GLN A 819 33.85 -8.21 19.41
N LEU A 820 32.65 -8.36 19.98
CA LEU A 820 31.56 -9.11 19.36
C LEU A 820 30.97 -8.38 18.13
N ALA A 821 30.86 -7.05 18.17
CA ALA A 821 30.47 -6.24 17.02
C ALA A 821 31.51 -6.28 15.89
N GLU A 822 32.80 -6.24 16.22
CA GLU A 822 33.93 -6.39 15.29
C GLU A 822 33.93 -7.79 14.66
N GLN A 823 33.81 -8.85 15.47
CA GLN A 823 33.76 -10.23 14.98
C GLN A 823 32.60 -10.46 14.00
N ILE A 824 31.43 -9.87 14.27
CA ILE A 824 30.29 -9.97 13.36
C ILE A 824 30.52 -9.10 12.10
N SER A 825 31.10 -7.90 12.25
CA SER A 825 31.36 -6.96 11.15
C SER A 825 32.53 -7.36 10.24
N ASP A 826 33.25 -8.44 10.55
CA ASP A 826 34.25 -9.06 9.66
C ASP A 826 33.62 -10.00 8.62
N ALA A 827 32.31 -10.29 8.73
CA ALA A 827 31.52 -11.04 7.76
C ALA A 827 30.69 -10.13 6.84
N GLY A 828 30.15 -10.70 5.76
CA GLY A 828 29.51 -9.95 4.67
C GLY A 828 28.26 -9.17 5.11
N PRO A 829 28.23 -7.82 5.02
CA PRO A 829 27.11 -7.00 5.51
C PRO A 829 25.75 -7.35 4.91
N ILE A 830 25.68 -7.77 3.64
CA ILE A 830 24.41 -8.23 3.04
C ILE A 830 23.96 -9.56 3.68
N ALA A 831 24.86 -10.52 3.84
CA ALA A 831 24.55 -11.83 4.41
C ALA A 831 24.09 -11.73 5.88
N ILE A 832 24.69 -10.83 6.67
CA ILE A 832 24.27 -10.57 8.06
C ILE A 832 22.84 -10.03 8.10
N ARG A 833 22.52 -9.03 7.25
CA ARG A 833 21.16 -8.47 7.13
C ARG A 833 20.14 -9.51 6.68
N ALA A 834 20.51 -10.39 5.74
CA ALA A 834 19.68 -11.50 5.29
C ALA A 834 19.42 -12.54 6.40
N ALA A 835 20.45 -12.91 7.17
CA ALA A 835 20.31 -13.84 8.30
C ALA A 835 19.42 -13.27 9.43
N ILE A 836 19.56 -11.99 9.76
CA ILE A 836 18.68 -11.29 10.72
C ILE A 836 17.22 -11.31 10.23
N ARG A 837 16.99 -11.07 8.93
CA ARG A 837 15.64 -11.14 8.32
C ARG A 837 15.04 -12.55 8.39
N ALA A 838 15.81 -13.60 8.10
CA ALA A 838 15.33 -14.99 8.19
C ALA A 838 15.01 -15.39 9.65
N LEU A 839 15.90 -15.06 10.59
CA LEU A 839 15.69 -15.32 12.03
C LEU A 839 14.51 -14.54 12.62
N SER A 840 14.14 -13.39 12.05
CA SER A 840 12.97 -12.62 12.48
C SER A 840 11.63 -13.26 12.10
N TYR A 841 11.62 -14.15 11.10
CA TYR A 841 10.43 -14.80 10.56
C TYR A 841 10.75 -16.25 10.17
N SER A 842 10.93 -17.13 11.15
CA SER A 842 11.39 -18.52 10.98
C SER A 842 10.43 -19.35 10.10
N CYS A 843 10.66 -19.31 8.79
CA CYS A 843 9.84 -19.93 7.75
C CYS A 843 10.72 -20.16 6.51
N GLU A 844 10.64 -21.36 5.92
CA GLU A 844 11.40 -21.78 4.74
C GLU A 844 11.31 -20.79 3.58
N ALA A 845 10.11 -20.26 3.29
CA ALA A 845 9.91 -19.28 2.22
C ALA A 845 10.63 -17.94 2.48
N VAL A 846 10.83 -17.54 3.74
CA VAL A 846 11.60 -16.34 4.10
C VAL A 846 13.09 -16.62 4.11
N GLU A 847 13.50 -17.83 4.53
CA GLU A 847 14.90 -18.28 4.47
C GLU A 847 15.39 -18.36 3.03
N ASN A 848 14.62 -18.99 2.12
CA ASN A 848 14.94 -19.08 0.70
C ASN A 848 15.06 -17.69 0.05
N ALA A 849 14.06 -16.81 0.23
CA ALA A 849 14.10 -15.45 -0.31
C ALA A 849 15.25 -14.59 0.29
N ALA A 850 15.64 -14.84 1.54
CA ALA A 850 16.80 -14.20 2.15
C ALA A 850 18.12 -14.75 1.56
N TYR A 851 18.22 -16.06 1.35
CA TYR A 851 19.38 -16.73 0.75
C TYR A 851 19.59 -16.31 -0.71
N GLU A 852 18.53 -16.30 -1.51
CA GLU A 852 18.50 -15.81 -2.90
C GLU A 852 19.07 -14.39 -3.02
N SER A 853 18.70 -13.49 -2.10
CA SER A 853 19.20 -12.11 -2.10
C SER A 853 20.73 -11.99 -1.90
N VAL A 854 21.39 -13.04 -1.40
CA VAL A 854 22.84 -13.10 -1.23
C VAL A 854 23.54 -13.76 -2.43
N LEU A 855 22.84 -14.58 -3.24
CA LEU A 855 23.44 -15.39 -4.30
C LEU A 855 24.18 -14.58 -5.38
N THR A 856 23.71 -13.38 -5.71
CA THR A 856 24.25 -12.54 -6.79
C THR A 856 25.35 -11.57 -6.35
N THR A 857 25.50 -11.34 -5.05
CA THR A 857 26.39 -10.33 -4.42
C THR A 857 27.85 -10.44 -4.85
N LYS A 858 28.57 -9.31 -4.85
CA LYS A 858 30.03 -9.29 -4.98
C LYS A 858 30.70 -9.90 -3.76
N ASP A 859 30.17 -9.64 -2.56
CA ASP A 859 30.64 -10.23 -1.29
C ASP A 859 30.72 -11.76 -1.37
N ARG A 860 29.67 -12.45 -1.84
CA ARG A 860 29.67 -13.91 -2.00
C ARG A 860 30.74 -14.37 -3.00
N LYS A 861 30.90 -13.67 -4.12
CA LYS A 861 31.89 -14.01 -5.16
C LYS A 861 33.32 -13.81 -4.63
N ALA A 862 33.58 -12.71 -3.92
CA ALA A 862 34.85 -12.42 -3.27
C ALA A 862 35.18 -13.45 -2.18
N ALA A 863 34.19 -13.91 -1.41
CA ALA A 863 34.33 -14.98 -0.41
C ALA A 863 34.73 -16.32 -1.05
N LEU A 864 34.04 -16.74 -2.12
CA LEU A 864 34.34 -18.00 -2.81
C LEU A 864 35.72 -17.97 -3.49
N ALA A 865 36.10 -16.86 -4.12
CA ALA A 865 37.43 -16.67 -4.68
C ALA A 865 38.51 -16.73 -3.59
N ALA A 866 38.37 -15.93 -2.52
CA ALA A 866 39.31 -15.90 -1.40
C ALA A 866 39.49 -17.26 -0.71
N PHE A 867 38.42 -18.05 -0.59
CA PHE A 867 38.46 -19.42 -0.07
C PHE A 867 39.30 -20.34 -0.97
N SER A 868 39.11 -20.29 -2.28
CA SER A 868 39.91 -21.07 -3.24
C SER A 868 41.40 -20.66 -3.23
N GLU A 869 41.67 -19.37 -3.06
CA GLU A 869 43.01 -18.76 -2.97
C GLU A 869 43.66 -18.87 -1.58
N LYS A 870 42.93 -19.37 -0.57
CA LYS A 870 43.35 -19.48 0.84
C LYS A 870 43.78 -18.16 1.50
N ARG A 871 43.13 -17.05 1.12
CA ARG A 871 43.33 -15.72 1.73
C ARG A 871 42.08 -15.24 2.48
N LYS A 872 42.20 -14.15 3.24
CA LYS A 872 41.04 -13.48 3.83
C LYS A 872 40.20 -12.81 2.72
N PRO A 873 38.86 -12.90 2.74
CA PRO A 873 38.01 -12.14 1.83
C PRO A 873 37.92 -10.67 2.23
N ILE A 874 37.72 -9.82 1.23
CA ILE A 874 37.31 -8.42 1.41
C ILE A 874 35.82 -8.38 1.14
N LEU A 875 35.04 -7.89 2.11
CA LEU A 875 33.57 -7.96 2.11
C LEU A 875 33.02 -6.55 2.37
N VAL A 876 32.53 -5.91 1.32
CA VAL A 876 32.16 -4.48 1.31
C VAL A 876 30.66 -4.22 1.48
N GLY A 877 29.84 -5.24 1.27
CA GLY A 877 28.37 -5.13 1.27
C GLY A 877 27.79 -4.80 -0.10
N GLU A 878 28.40 -5.35 -1.18
CA GLU A 878 27.99 -5.25 -2.60
C GLU A 878 27.70 -6.64 -3.21
#